data_AF-A0A8J7Z6R5-F1
#
_entry.id   AF-A0A8J7Z6R5-F1
#
_cell.length_a   1.000
_cell.length_b   1.000
_cell.length_c   1.000
_cell.angle_alpha   90.00
_cell.angle_beta   90.00
_cell.angle_gamma   90.00
#
_symmetry.space_group_name_H-M   'P 1'
#
loop_
_entity.id
_entity.type
_entity.pdbx_description
1 polymer ?
#
loop_
_entity_poly.entity_id
_entity_poly.type
_entity_poly.pdbx_seq_one_letter_code
_entity_poly.pdbx_strand_id
1 'polypeptide(L)'
;MLGRLLDGRYQIVRVLGAGGFGHTYIAQDTKRPGKPICVLKHLSFATPDPAILKQARRMFVAEAETLEKLGRHDQIPQLLAYFEEDHEFYLVQEFIEGHPLSDELSGGQTRSQDWVIDYLEDVLKTLEFVHTHGVIHRDLKPENLIRRDRDQKLVLIDFGAVKSIETSITDPHADTTISVPVYTSGYASSEQCLGKPRVTSDLYSLGMIAIQALTGIRPTQLPQDPHTCELRWRNHATVREELAIVLDLLTKFHFAQRYQSATQALEALHQIQEESLFTQAPLSLLDTSRPLGSVERHSPASTLQDSLPKQPRLPHLKIAAIAVGAIAMLGTSMWALTRLPKSAIPVPVLGQTIVEISPDSDLDKISFGERVLGLGANVPLKQEAADQFGAGKFEQAIASLEKARQADGTDPETLIYLNNARIAHEKTYTIAAVVPISTQPRPAAELLRGVAQAQERLNNAGGIDGIKLRVAIATDDNNSDTAQRIAKSLVNAPDVLGVIGHGTSDTTLAGGEIYQASGLVAIAPISSSTDLATLSQSVFRAMPSDKRPAKRLADYTVNQLKKRKVAIFYNSTSKYSTSLKNAFKDALFFGSKGSVDEIDFNTPDFEQTATVEAAIRRGAEVLMLAPDDKFIDRALLVVAANRRRLPMLAGDVMFSPRILNNGDAIAGLTIAVPHYQLEIEKSLFQRQSTDLWGISVNWRTVLAYDATQALITALQQSPTRNGIRTILARPDFVAPGGIRPFSFSTEGDRETKIALMKVTPTRSKTKTQAKQYEFQPIK
;
A
#
# COMPACT_ATOMS: atom_id res chain seq x y z
N MET A 1 32.77 0.98 -16.17
CA MET A 1 33.09 1.82 -15.00
C MET A 1 34.41 1.44 -14.32
N LEU A 2 34.75 0.17 -14.08
CA LEU A 2 36.06 -0.20 -13.50
C LEU A 2 37.23 0.39 -14.31
N GLY A 3 38.22 0.97 -13.61
CA GLY A 3 39.39 1.62 -14.19
C GLY A 3 39.16 3.05 -14.71
N ARG A 4 37.89 3.50 -14.82
CA ARG A 4 37.55 4.86 -15.26
C ARG A 4 38.05 5.88 -14.24
N LEU A 5 38.64 6.96 -14.74
CA LEU A 5 39.02 8.14 -13.97
C LEU A 5 37.88 9.16 -14.08
N LEU A 6 37.29 9.54 -12.96
CA LEU A 6 36.22 10.54 -12.86
C LEU A 6 36.78 11.82 -12.24
N ASP A 7 36.28 12.98 -12.69
CA ASP A 7 36.75 14.31 -12.27
C ASP A 7 38.29 14.49 -12.39
N GLY A 8 38.93 13.72 -13.28
CA GLY A 8 40.39 13.67 -13.40
C GLY A 8 41.14 13.26 -12.12
N ARG A 9 40.44 12.70 -11.12
CA ARG A 9 40.95 12.49 -9.76
C ARG A 9 40.60 11.11 -9.20
N TYR A 10 39.37 10.66 -9.35
CA TYR A 10 38.87 9.45 -8.69
C TYR A 10 38.88 8.26 -9.65
N GLN A 11 39.78 7.30 -9.44
CA GLN A 11 39.86 6.09 -10.26
C GLN A 11 39.04 4.96 -9.64
N ILE A 12 38.02 4.46 -10.34
CA ILE A 12 37.18 3.37 -9.85
C ILE A 12 37.99 2.05 -9.80
N VAL A 13 38.08 1.44 -8.63
CA VAL A 13 38.83 0.19 -8.41
C VAL A 13 37.95 -1.02 -8.15
N ARG A 14 36.77 -0.85 -7.55
CA ARG A 14 35.86 -1.96 -7.22
C ARG A 14 34.41 -1.51 -7.21
N VAL A 15 33.49 -2.40 -7.59
CA VAL A 15 32.05 -2.19 -7.39
C VAL A 15 31.69 -2.69 -5.98
N LEU A 16 31.07 -1.84 -5.16
CA LEU A 16 30.58 -2.20 -3.82
C LEU A 16 29.15 -2.70 -3.86
N GLY A 17 28.30 -2.11 -4.70
CA GLY A 17 26.90 -2.48 -4.82
C GLY A 17 26.18 -1.72 -5.92
N ALA A 18 24.95 -2.16 -6.22
CA ALA A 18 24.02 -1.51 -7.13
C ALA A 18 22.64 -1.48 -6.46
N GLY A 19 21.95 -0.35 -6.53
CA GLY A 19 20.64 -0.12 -5.91
C GLY A 19 19.69 0.66 -6.82
N GLY A 20 18.48 0.95 -6.34
CA GLY A 20 17.41 1.58 -7.12
C GLY A 20 17.72 2.99 -7.64
N PHE A 21 18.73 3.67 -7.09
CA PHE A 21 19.12 5.03 -7.45
C PHE A 21 20.50 5.11 -8.13
N GLY A 22 21.20 3.99 -8.32
CA GLY A 22 22.52 3.99 -8.97
C GLY A 22 23.50 2.93 -8.45
N HIS A 23 24.79 3.19 -8.61
CA HIS A 23 25.87 2.28 -8.25
C HIS A 23 26.80 2.88 -7.18
N THR A 24 27.33 2.04 -6.30
CA THR A 24 28.33 2.45 -5.32
C THR A 24 29.64 1.74 -5.63
N TYR A 25 30.74 2.50 -5.65
CA TYR A 25 32.07 2.04 -6.01
C TYR A 25 33.07 2.35 -4.89
N ILE A 26 34.16 1.57 -4.83
CA ILE A 26 35.42 2.05 -4.24
C ILE A 26 36.20 2.71 -5.35
N ALA A 27 36.70 3.90 -5.07
CA ALA A 27 37.63 4.64 -5.91
C ALA A 27 38.93 4.96 -5.15
N GLN A 28 39.99 5.26 -5.88
CA GLN A 28 41.22 5.82 -5.34
C GLN A 28 41.32 7.30 -5.71
N ASP A 29 41.65 8.15 -4.74
CA ASP A 29 41.99 9.55 -4.99
C ASP A 29 43.43 9.66 -5.52
N THR A 30 43.57 9.72 -6.84
CA THR A 30 44.87 9.70 -7.53
C THR A 30 45.70 10.96 -7.33
N LYS A 31 45.10 12.05 -6.81
CA LYS A 31 45.77 13.34 -6.59
C LYS A 31 46.34 13.47 -5.18
N ARG A 32 46.02 12.55 -4.26
CA ARG A 32 46.58 12.54 -2.89
C ARG A 32 47.74 11.54 -2.77
N PRO A 33 48.81 11.89 -2.02
CA PRO A 33 49.87 10.94 -1.69
C PRO A 33 49.29 9.66 -1.07
N GLY A 34 49.80 8.50 -1.49
CA GLY A 34 49.31 7.20 -1.02
C GLY A 34 48.02 6.69 -1.66
N LYS A 35 47.38 7.48 -2.56
CA LYS A 35 46.15 7.11 -3.29
C LYS A 35 45.07 6.50 -2.37
N PRO A 36 44.65 7.23 -1.32
CA PRO A 36 43.68 6.71 -0.36
C PRO A 36 42.37 6.30 -1.07
N ILE A 37 41.75 5.26 -0.54
CA ILE A 37 40.46 4.76 -1.03
C ILE A 37 39.29 5.58 -0.47
N CYS A 38 38.24 5.71 -1.27
CA CYS A 38 37.01 6.41 -0.92
C CYS A 38 35.80 5.67 -1.50
N VAL A 39 34.61 5.95 -0.95
CA VAL A 39 33.33 5.51 -1.52
C VAL A 39 32.89 6.54 -2.55
N LEU A 40 32.49 6.07 -3.73
CA LEU A 40 31.92 6.90 -4.78
C LEU A 40 30.53 6.38 -5.12
N LYS A 41 29.49 7.13 -4.73
CA LYS A 41 28.10 6.88 -5.11
C LYS A 41 27.82 7.57 -6.44
N HIS A 42 27.32 6.82 -7.40
CA HIS A 42 27.01 7.24 -8.75
C HIS A 42 25.52 7.11 -8.98
N LEU A 43 24.82 8.22 -9.19
CA LEU A 43 23.43 8.20 -9.63
C LEU A 43 23.40 8.19 -11.15
N SER A 44 22.95 7.08 -11.72
CA SER A 44 22.81 6.86 -13.17
C SER A 44 21.36 6.54 -13.49
N PHE A 45 20.74 7.32 -14.37
CA PHE A 45 19.38 7.10 -14.84
C PHE A 45 19.40 6.73 -16.33
N ALA A 46 18.77 5.61 -16.68
CA ALA A 46 18.62 5.19 -18.08
C ALA A 46 17.48 5.92 -18.80
N THR A 47 16.68 6.74 -18.09
CA THR A 47 15.47 7.40 -18.59
C THR A 47 15.68 8.90 -18.84
N PRO A 48 15.28 9.45 -19.99
CA PRO A 48 15.41 10.86 -20.31
C PRO A 48 14.30 11.76 -19.71
N ASP A 49 13.54 11.29 -18.71
CA ASP A 49 12.46 12.07 -18.09
C ASP A 49 13.03 13.24 -17.26
N PRO A 50 12.82 14.51 -17.67
CA PRO A 50 13.36 15.67 -16.98
C PRO A 50 12.83 15.83 -15.54
N ALA A 51 11.63 15.33 -15.23
CA ALA A 51 11.05 15.43 -13.90
C ALA A 51 11.74 14.50 -12.90
N ILE A 52 12.05 13.26 -13.32
CA ILE A 52 12.80 12.28 -12.52
C ILE A 52 14.24 12.76 -12.31
N LEU A 53 14.90 13.26 -13.37
CA LEU A 53 16.24 13.81 -13.28
C LEU A 53 16.31 15.02 -12.32
N LYS A 54 15.30 15.90 -12.35
CA LYS A 54 15.20 17.04 -11.42
C LYS A 54 15.02 16.60 -9.97
N GLN A 55 14.21 15.58 -9.72
CA GLN A 55 14.00 15.07 -8.37
C GLN A 55 15.23 14.32 -7.84
N ALA A 56 15.88 13.51 -8.68
CA ALA A 56 17.12 12.83 -8.33
C ALA A 56 18.25 13.80 -8.01
N ARG A 57 18.40 14.85 -8.84
CA ARG A 57 19.36 15.93 -8.59
C ARG A 57 19.11 16.60 -7.24
N ARG A 58 17.85 16.85 -6.86
CA ARG A 58 17.50 17.41 -5.56
C ARG A 58 17.90 16.50 -4.40
N MET A 59 17.60 15.20 -4.48
CA MET A 59 17.98 14.24 -3.43
C MET A 59 19.50 14.13 -3.27
N PHE A 60 20.21 14.12 -4.40
CA PHE A 60 21.66 14.06 -4.43
C PHE A 60 22.33 15.28 -3.79
N VAL A 61 21.90 16.47 -4.21
CA VAL A 61 22.41 17.74 -3.65
C VAL A 61 22.09 17.82 -2.16
N ALA A 62 20.89 17.40 -1.74
CA ALA A 62 20.50 17.38 -0.34
C ALA A 62 21.39 16.45 0.52
N GLU A 63 21.84 15.30 0.01
CA GLU A 63 22.77 14.43 0.74
C GLU A 63 24.13 15.11 0.95
N ALA A 64 24.67 15.73 -0.11
CA ALA A 64 25.93 16.47 -0.02
C ALA A 64 25.83 17.65 0.96
N GLU A 65 24.78 18.47 0.85
CA GLU A 65 24.53 19.59 1.77
C GLU A 65 24.36 19.13 3.21
N THR A 66 23.70 17.99 3.43
CA THR A 66 23.52 17.41 4.77
C THR A 66 24.84 16.97 5.37
N LEU A 67 25.68 16.27 4.61
CA LEU A 67 26.99 15.82 5.10
C LEU A 67 27.94 16.99 5.36
N GLU A 68 27.89 18.02 4.51
CA GLU A 68 28.64 19.26 4.73
C GLU A 68 28.16 19.97 6.01
N LYS A 69 26.84 20.03 6.23
CA LYS A 69 26.24 20.60 7.46
C LYS A 69 26.65 19.83 8.72
N LEU A 70 26.68 18.49 8.65
CA LEU A 70 27.10 17.64 9.76
C LEU A 70 28.61 17.71 10.00
N GLY A 71 29.39 18.10 8.99
CA GLY A 71 30.82 18.33 9.11
C GLY A 71 31.58 17.06 9.52
N ARG A 72 32.51 17.22 10.45
CA ARG A 72 33.38 16.12 10.90
C ARG A 72 32.85 15.48 12.19
N HIS A 73 32.49 14.21 12.11
CA HIS A 73 32.08 13.40 13.26
C HIS A 73 32.74 12.00 13.18
N ASP A 74 33.10 11.38 14.32
CA ASP A 74 33.82 10.09 14.31
C ASP A 74 32.98 8.93 13.77
N GLN A 75 31.64 9.05 13.82
CA GLN A 75 30.69 8.00 13.42
C GLN A 75 29.80 8.38 12.24
N ILE A 76 30.20 9.38 11.46
CA ILE A 76 29.55 9.78 10.19
C ILE A 76 30.64 9.96 9.13
N PRO A 77 30.53 9.35 7.93
CA PRO A 77 31.54 9.51 6.88
C PRO A 77 31.67 10.96 6.44
N GLN A 78 32.90 11.44 6.28
CA GLN A 78 33.14 12.78 5.73
C GLN A 78 32.77 12.86 4.25
N LEU A 79 32.16 13.97 3.84
CA LEU A 79 32.07 14.36 2.43
C LEU A 79 33.47 14.76 1.93
N LEU A 80 33.94 14.13 0.87
CA LEU A 80 35.25 14.42 0.26
C LEU A 80 35.12 15.29 -1.00
N ALA A 81 34.08 15.05 -1.79
CA ALA A 81 33.72 15.82 -2.97
C ALA A 81 32.30 15.47 -3.42
N TYR A 82 31.69 16.35 -4.21
CA TYR A 82 30.57 16.01 -5.07
C TYR A 82 30.77 16.71 -6.42
N PHE A 83 30.43 16.05 -7.52
CA PHE A 83 30.59 16.62 -8.86
C PHE A 83 29.58 16.04 -9.86
N GLU A 84 29.45 16.71 -11.00
CA GLU A 84 28.64 16.31 -12.14
C GLU A 84 29.57 16.09 -13.34
N GLU A 85 29.49 14.94 -13.99
CA GLU A 85 30.26 14.60 -15.20
C GLU A 85 29.35 13.82 -16.15
N ASP A 86 29.33 14.18 -17.44
CA ASP A 86 28.44 13.57 -18.45
C ASP A 86 26.94 13.54 -18.07
N HIS A 87 26.45 14.58 -17.38
CA HIS A 87 25.08 14.66 -16.85
C HIS A 87 24.74 13.58 -15.80
N GLU A 88 25.75 12.95 -15.21
CA GLU A 88 25.61 12.02 -14.10
C GLU A 88 26.19 12.62 -12.80
N PHE A 89 25.66 12.19 -11.66
CA PHE A 89 25.98 12.78 -10.36
C PHE A 89 26.82 11.82 -9.51
N TYR A 90 27.89 12.34 -8.91
CA TYR A 90 28.89 11.55 -8.20
C TYR A 90 29.20 12.14 -6.82
N LEU A 91 28.92 11.39 -5.76
CA LEU A 91 29.16 11.77 -4.37
C LEU A 91 30.32 10.94 -3.83
N VAL A 92 31.34 11.61 -3.33
CA VAL A 92 32.55 10.97 -2.81
C VAL A 92 32.60 11.12 -1.29
N GLN A 93 32.65 10.00 -0.59
CA GLN A 93 32.64 9.91 0.87
C GLN A 93 33.86 9.15 1.39
N GLU A 94 34.19 9.37 2.67
CA GLU A 94 35.15 8.55 3.40
C GLU A 94 34.78 7.05 3.31
N PHE A 95 35.78 6.20 3.06
CA PHE A 95 35.60 4.76 3.12
C PHE A 95 35.77 4.26 4.56
N ILE A 96 34.78 3.53 5.04
CA ILE A 96 34.79 2.93 6.37
C ILE A 96 35.16 1.46 6.26
N GLU A 97 36.33 1.09 6.77
CA GLU A 97 36.76 -0.30 6.90
C GLU A 97 35.93 -1.01 7.98
N GLY A 98 35.16 -2.01 7.57
CA GLY A 98 34.20 -2.69 8.42
C GLY A 98 33.24 -3.57 7.63
N HIS A 99 32.18 -4.01 8.31
CA HIS A 99 31.08 -4.77 7.73
C HIS A 99 29.73 -4.17 8.17
N PRO A 100 28.66 -4.29 7.36
CA PRO A 100 27.36 -3.76 7.72
C PRO A 100 26.74 -4.57 8.87
N LEU A 101 25.98 -3.90 9.73
CA LEU A 101 25.27 -4.51 10.86
C LEU A 101 24.27 -5.57 10.39
N SER A 102 23.79 -5.48 9.14
CA SER A 102 22.98 -6.53 8.51
C SER A 102 23.65 -7.91 8.51
N ASP A 103 24.97 -7.96 8.42
CA ASP A 103 25.72 -9.21 8.45
C ASP A 103 25.70 -9.81 9.86
N GLU A 104 25.77 -8.96 10.89
CA GLU A 104 25.64 -9.35 12.31
C GLU A 104 24.22 -9.84 12.65
N LEU A 105 23.18 -9.33 11.97
CA LEU A 105 21.77 -9.67 12.24
C LEU A 105 21.19 -10.68 11.24
N SER A 106 22.04 -11.29 10.42
CA SER A 106 21.64 -12.26 9.40
C SER A 106 21.30 -13.64 10.01
N GLY A 107 20.45 -14.42 9.31
CA GLY A 107 20.21 -15.82 9.65
C GLY A 107 19.34 -16.11 10.88
N GLY A 108 18.65 -15.11 11.44
CA GLY A 108 17.78 -15.29 12.62
C GLY A 108 18.55 -15.47 13.93
N GLN A 109 19.81 -15.04 13.96
CA GLN A 109 20.64 -15.06 15.15
C GLN A 109 20.14 -14.04 16.18
N THR A 110 20.21 -14.40 17.45
CA THR A 110 19.93 -13.50 18.57
C THR A 110 21.23 -12.93 19.13
N ARG A 111 21.15 -11.73 19.71
CA ARG A 111 22.25 -11.03 20.37
C ARG A 111 21.96 -10.92 21.87
N SER A 112 23.02 -10.80 22.66
CA SER A 112 22.88 -10.60 24.11
C SER A 112 22.29 -9.23 24.41
N GLN A 113 21.71 -9.08 25.60
CA GLN A 113 21.22 -7.78 26.05
C GLN A 113 22.35 -6.75 26.16
N ASP A 114 23.55 -7.16 26.58
CA ASP A 114 24.72 -6.28 26.65
C ASP A 114 25.10 -5.75 25.26
N TRP A 115 25.10 -6.61 24.24
CA TRP A 115 25.32 -6.19 22.86
C TRP A 115 24.25 -5.17 22.40
N VAL A 116 22.99 -5.35 22.82
CA VAL A 116 21.90 -4.44 22.47
C VAL A 116 22.04 -3.11 23.17
N ILE A 117 22.50 -3.10 24.43
CA ILE A 117 22.80 -1.87 25.17
C ILE A 117 23.95 -1.12 24.49
N ASP A 118 25.05 -1.81 24.17
CA ASP A 118 26.19 -1.22 23.46
C ASP A 118 25.77 -0.63 22.10
N TYR A 119 24.93 -1.35 21.35
CA TYR A 119 24.34 -0.89 20.10
C TYR A 119 23.50 0.39 20.28
N LEU A 120 22.59 0.39 21.26
CA LEU A 120 21.72 1.55 21.53
C LEU A 120 22.55 2.76 21.91
N GLU A 121 23.52 2.59 22.81
CA GLU A 121 24.38 3.68 23.29
C GLU A 121 25.17 4.32 22.14
N ASP A 122 25.76 3.50 21.27
CA ASP A 122 26.63 3.95 20.18
C ASP A 122 25.83 4.70 19.09
N VAL A 123 24.67 4.18 18.70
CA VAL A 123 23.82 4.83 17.69
C VAL A 123 23.09 6.04 18.25
N LEU A 124 22.64 6.02 19.51
CA LEU A 124 21.98 7.17 20.13
C LEU A 124 22.91 8.38 20.25
N LYS A 125 24.19 8.20 20.60
CA LYS A 125 25.18 9.29 20.62
C LYS A 125 25.33 9.93 19.23
N THR A 126 25.33 9.10 18.19
CA THR A 126 25.36 9.60 16.81
C THR A 126 24.06 10.32 16.42
N LEU A 127 22.90 9.78 16.79
CA LEU A 127 21.60 10.42 16.53
C LEU A 127 21.42 11.74 17.28
N GLU A 128 21.93 11.85 18.52
CA GLU A 128 21.93 13.12 19.27
C GLU A 128 22.69 14.20 18.50
N PHE A 129 23.88 13.90 17.99
CA PHE A 129 24.64 14.81 17.14
C PHE A 129 23.86 15.18 15.87
N VAL A 130 23.29 14.20 15.17
CA VAL A 130 22.50 14.45 13.94
C VAL A 130 21.28 15.33 14.21
N HIS A 131 20.51 15.03 15.26
CA HIS A 131 19.27 15.74 15.60
C HIS A 131 19.53 17.16 16.09
N THR A 132 20.61 17.39 16.85
CA THR A 132 21.02 18.74 17.29
C THR A 132 21.43 19.66 16.13
N HIS A 133 21.91 19.08 15.02
CA HIS A 133 22.17 19.80 13.78
C HIS A 133 20.91 19.98 12.90
N GLY A 134 19.73 19.66 13.43
CA GLY A 134 18.47 19.85 12.72
C GLY A 134 18.26 18.89 11.55
N VAL A 135 18.87 17.71 11.60
CA VAL A 135 18.81 16.66 10.57
C VAL A 135 18.00 15.47 11.12
N ILE A 136 17.18 14.83 10.28
CA ILE A 136 16.49 13.56 10.58
C ILE A 136 16.95 12.55 9.53
N HIS A 137 17.44 11.38 9.96
CA HIS A 137 18.06 10.39 9.08
C HIS A 137 17.04 9.69 8.16
N ARG A 138 15.92 9.21 8.74
CA ARG A 138 14.76 8.60 8.07
C ARG A 138 14.97 7.24 7.42
N ASP A 139 16.18 6.79 7.14
CA ASP A 139 16.41 5.43 6.61
C ASP A 139 17.33 4.62 7.52
N LEU A 140 17.09 4.67 8.83
CA LEU A 140 17.87 3.89 9.80
C LEU A 140 17.50 2.41 9.70
N LYS A 141 18.47 1.58 9.30
CA LYS A 141 18.34 0.13 9.10
C LYS A 141 19.71 -0.54 9.26
N PRO A 142 19.78 -1.87 9.48
CA PRO A 142 21.06 -2.56 9.67
C PRO A 142 22.03 -2.40 8.49
N GLU A 143 21.54 -2.23 7.27
CA GLU A 143 22.37 -2.01 6.07
C GLU A 143 23.07 -0.63 6.08
N ASN A 144 22.53 0.34 6.83
CA ASN A 144 23.03 1.72 6.90
C ASN A 144 23.88 1.98 8.15
N LEU A 145 24.31 0.93 8.84
CA LEU A 145 25.22 0.99 9.99
C LEU A 145 26.42 0.08 9.71
N ILE A 146 27.63 0.64 9.66
CA ILE A 146 28.86 -0.13 9.47
C ILE A 146 29.55 -0.32 10.83
N ARG A 147 29.79 -1.57 11.22
CA ARG A 147 30.67 -1.91 12.33
C ARG A 147 32.12 -1.72 11.88
N ARG A 148 32.77 -0.68 12.39
CA ARG A 148 34.13 -0.31 12.01
C ARG A 148 35.15 -1.24 12.64
N ASP A 149 36.07 -1.79 11.84
CA ASP A 149 36.97 -2.85 12.30
C ASP A 149 37.95 -2.37 13.39
N ARG A 150 38.43 -1.12 13.29
CA ARG A 150 39.52 -0.60 14.15
C ARG A 150 39.17 -0.48 15.63
N ASP A 151 37.90 -0.22 15.94
CA ASP A 151 37.42 0.09 17.30
C ASP A 151 36.02 -0.43 17.59
N GLN A 152 35.41 -1.16 16.65
CA GLN A 152 34.09 -1.78 16.78
C GLN A 152 32.92 -0.80 17.02
N LYS A 153 33.13 0.49 16.76
CA LYS A 153 32.06 1.50 16.75
C LYS A 153 31.20 1.40 15.49
N LEU A 154 29.93 1.77 15.61
CA LEU A 154 28.98 1.89 14.52
C LEU A 154 29.11 3.24 13.83
N VAL A 155 29.24 3.21 12.52
CA VAL A 155 29.27 4.40 11.67
C VAL A 155 27.95 4.46 10.90
N LEU A 156 27.18 5.54 11.08
CA LEU A 156 25.92 5.79 10.38
C LEU A 156 26.21 6.34 8.98
N ILE A 157 25.68 5.65 7.97
CA ILE A 157 25.88 5.99 6.57
C ILE A 157 24.55 6.28 5.87
N ASP A 158 24.62 6.85 4.66
CA ASP A 158 23.50 7.01 3.73
C ASP A 158 22.42 8.04 4.13
N PHE A 159 22.79 9.33 4.03
CA PHE A 159 21.93 10.48 4.35
C PHE A 159 21.02 10.90 3.17
N GLY A 160 20.79 10.03 2.19
CA GLY A 160 20.05 10.34 0.95
C GLY A 160 18.54 10.60 1.14
N ALA A 161 17.97 10.30 2.30
CA ALA A 161 16.53 10.44 2.58
C ALA A 161 16.15 11.69 3.42
N VAL A 162 17.10 12.54 3.78
CA VAL A 162 17.03 13.56 4.85
C VAL A 162 16.10 14.76 4.55
N LYS A 163 15.59 15.44 5.60
CA LYS A 163 15.01 16.81 5.55
C LYS A 163 15.55 17.67 6.69
N SER A 164 15.74 18.97 6.43
CA SER A 164 16.12 19.97 7.41
C SER A 164 14.93 20.38 8.30
N ILE A 165 15.15 20.50 9.61
CA ILE A 165 14.11 20.87 10.58
C ILE A 165 13.60 22.32 10.38
N GLU A 166 14.45 23.22 9.88
CA GLU A 166 14.16 24.66 9.73
C GLU A 166 13.08 25.00 8.69
N THR A 167 12.82 24.15 7.69
CA THR A 167 11.75 24.41 6.69
C THR A 167 10.33 24.20 7.21
N SER A 168 10.15 23.77 8.47
CA SER A 168 8.82 23.45 9.01
C SER A 168 8.18 24.57 9.85
N ILE A 169 8.88 25.69 10.11
CA ILE A 169 8.41 26.68 11.11
C ILE A 169 8.14 28.08 10.51
N THR A 170 8.67 28.44 9.34
CA THR A 170 8.67 29.86 8.91
C THR A 170 8.09 30.20 7.52
N ASP A 171 7.41 29.30 6.82
CA ASP A 171 6.75 29.67 5.56
C ASP A 171 5.42 28.92 5.32
N PRO A 172 4.25 29.60 5.43
CA PRO A 172 2.94 29.04 5.12
C PRO A 172 2.73 28.69 3.63
N HIS A 173 3.68 29.05 2.76
CA HIS A 173 3.61 28.85 1.31
C HIS A 173 4.73 27.96 0.75
N ALA A 174 5.64 27.42 1.58
CA ALA A 174 6.68 26.48 1.13
C ALA A 174 6.25 25.00 1.15
N ASP A 175 5.01 24.71 1.55
CA ASP A 175 4.51 23.35 1.75
C ASP A 175 3.92 22.79 0.44
N THR A 176 4.70 22.01 -0.32
CA THR A 176 4.26 20.91 -1.22
C THR A 176 5.44 20.32 -2.02
N THR A 177 6.58 20.09 -1.38
CA THR A 177 7.54 19.10 -1.93
C THR A 177 7.23 17.75 -1.30
N ILE A 178 6.28 17.04 -1.91
CA ILE A 178 6.05 15.61 -1.66
C ILE A 178 7.34 14.90 -2.06
N SER A 179 8.19 14.60 -1.08
CA SER A 179 9.35 13.73 -1.29
C SER A 179 8.83 12.32 -1.56
N VAL A 180 9.19 11.77 -2.72
CA VAL A 180 8.96 10.37 -3.09
C VAL A 180 9.33 9.48 -1.88
N PRO A 181 8.43 8.61 -1.40
CA PRO A 181 8.70 7.82 -0.20
C PRO A 181 9.81 6.80 -0.46
N VAL A 182 11.00 7.07 0.10
CA VAL A 182 12.10 6.10 0.21
C VAL A 182 11.93 5.42 1.57
N TYR A 183 11.18 4.32 1.65
CA TYR A 183 11.04 3.56 2.91
C TYR A 183 11.47 2.11 2.76
N THR A 184 12.35 1.69 3.68
CA THR A 184 12.80 0.31 3.80
C THR A 184 11.80 -0.54 4.60
N SER A 185 11.56 -1.76 4.10
CA SER A 185 10.67 -2.78 4.66
C SER A 185 10.91 -3.05 6.15
N GLY A 186 9.94 -2.68 7.00
CA GLY A 186 9.82 -3.11 8.40
C GLY A 186 10.38 -2.20 9.50
N TYR A 187 11.29 -1.27 9.22
CA TYR A 187 11.91 -0.40 10.25
C TYR A 187 11.30 1.01 10.32
N ALA A 188 10.57 1.43 9.29
CA ALA A 188 9.98 2.77 9.23
C ALA A 188 8.83 2.93 10.24
N SER A 189 8.77 4.09 10.89
CA SER A 189 7.67 4.48 11.77
C SER A 189 6.42 4.88 10.99
N SER A 190 5.24 4.85 11.64
CA SER A 190 3.97 5.19 10.99
C SER A 190 3.93 6.64 10.49
N GLU A 191 4.42 7.60 11.28
CA GLU A 191 4.47 9.01 10.87
C GLU A 191 5.45 9.26 9.72
N GLN A 192 6.53 8.48 9.67
CA GLN A 192 7.46 8.50 8.55
C GLN A 192 6.78 7.95 7.30
N CYS A 193 6.08 6.81 7.36
CA CYS A 193 5.30 6.29 6.24
C CYS A 193 4.26 7.28 5.70
N LEU A 194 3.74 8.17 6.55
CA LEU A 194 2.82 9.25 6.20
C LEU A 194 3.51 10.52 5.64
N GLY A 195 4.83 10.49 5.40
CA GLY A 195 5.61 11.62 4.88
C GLY A 195 5.86 12.72 5.91
N LYS A 196 5.64 12.46 7.21
CA LYS A 196 5.81 13.40 8.32
C LYS A 196 6.86 12.90 9.33
N PRO A 197 8.09 12.58 8.91
CA PRO A 197 9.12 12.08 9.81
C PRO A 197 9.53 13.14 10.83
N ARG A 198 9.91 12.65 12.00
CA ARG A 198 10.34 13.42 13.17
C ARG A 198 11.64 12.83 13.70
N VAL A 199 12.31 13.52 14.62
CA VAL A 199 13.46 12.95 15.36
C VAL A 199 13.10 11.63 16.05
N THR A 200 11.87 11.53 16.57
CA THR A 200 11.30 10.32 17.19
C THR A 200 11.08 9.17 16.20
N SER A 201 11.12 9.44 14.89
CA SER A 201 11.05 8.40 13.85
C SER A 201 12.33 7.59 13.78
N ASP A 202 13.49 8.25 13.87
CA ASP A 202 14.79 7.55 13.93
C ASP A 202 14.90 6.69 15.20
N LEU A 203 14.38 7.18 16.33
CA LEU A 203 14.34 6.43 17.60
C LEU A 203 13.48 5.17 17.52
N TYR A 204 12.38 5.20 16.76
CA TYR A 204 11.58 4.00 16.51
C TYR A 204 12.37 2.99 15.69
N SER A 205 12.98 3.41 14.59
CA SER A 205 13.79 2.53 13.74
C SER A 205 14.96 1.92 14.52
N LEU A 206 15.60 2.69 15.39
CA LEU A 206 16.63 2.23 16.31
C LEU A 206 16.11 1.10 17.21
N GLY A 207 14.94 1.31 17.85
CA GLY A 207 14.30 0.32 18.70
C GLY A 207 13.90 -0.96 17.96
N MET A 208 13.44 -0.84 16.70
CA MET A 208 13.11 -1.98 15.86
C MET A 208 14.32 -2.89 15.59
N ILE A 209 15.48 -2.30 15.32
CA ILE A 209 16.74 -3.05 15.11
C ILE A 209 17.16 -3.75 16.41
N ALA A 210 17.03 -3.08 17.56
CA ALA A 210 17.33 -3.68 18.86
C ALA A 210 16.42 -4.87 19.18
N ILE A 211 15.11 -4.76 18.93
CA ILE A 211 14.15 -5.86 19.12
C ILE A 211 14.45 -7.01 18.17
N GLN A 212 14.79 -6.73 16.90
CA GLN A 212 15.24 -7.76 15.96
C GLN A 212 16.48 -8.47 16.49
N ALA A 213 17.46 -7.74 17.02
CA ALA A 213 18.68 -8.33 17.56
C ALA A 213 18.39 -9.26 18.75
N LEU A 214 17.46 -8.89 19.65
CA LEU A 214 17.08 -9.75 20.78
C LEU A 214 16.31 -11.00 20.35
N THR A 215 15.39 -10.86 19.39
CA THR A 215 14.43 -11.91 19.04
C THR A 215 14.90 -12.81 17.89
N GLY A 216 15.82 -12.32 17.05
CA GLY A 216 16.18 -12.94 15.77
C GLY A 216 15.05 -12.86 14.73
N ILE A 217 13.91 -12.24 15.06
CA ILE A 217 12.73 -12.13 14.21
C ILE A 217 12.84 -10.83 13.40
N ARG A 218 12.64 -10.92 12.09
CA ARG A 218 12.65 -9.72 11.24
C ARG A 218 11.50 -8.78 11.64
N PRO A 219 11.68 -7.44 11.57
CA PRO A 219 10.65 -6.49 11.92
C PRO A 219 9.27 -6.74 11.31
N THR A 220 9.21 -7.16 10.03
CA THR A 220 7.96 -7.47 9.30
C THR A 220 7.24 -8.72 9.78
N GLN A 221 7.87 -9.53 10.64
CA GLN A 221 7.34 -10.77 11.21
C GLN A 221 7.03 -10.65 12.70
N LEU A 222 7.37 -9.53 13.34
CA LEU A 222 7.05 -9.29 14.74
C LEU A 222 5.53 -9.16 14.90
N PRO A 223 4.91 -9.91 15.82
CA PRO A 223 3.48 -9.79 16.07
C PRO A 223 3.16 -8.44 16.70
N GLN A 224 2.00 -7.89 16.37
CA GLN A 224 1.49 -6.63 16.91
C GLN A 224 0.15 -6.86 17.59
N ASP A 225 -0.17 -6.00 18.56
CA ASP A 225 -1.51 -5.92 19.11
C ASP A 225 -2.47 -5.36 18.04
N PRO A 226 -3.55 -6.07 17.69
CA PRO A 226 -4.48 -5.61 16.65
C PRO A 226 -5.20 -4.29 16.96
N HIS A 227 -5.31 -3.90 18.24
CA HIS A 227 -6.06 -2.72 18.67
C HIS A 227 -5.16 -1.51 18.91
N THR A 228 -3.96 -1.73 19.47
CA THR A 228 -3.04 -0.64 19.79
C THR A 228 -1.91 -0.48 18.78
N CYS A 229 -1.72 -1.47 17.89
CA CYS A 229 -0.57 -1.58 16.97
C CYS A 229 0.79 -1.64 17.68
N GLU A 230 0.80 -1.89 18.99
CA GLU A 230 2.01 -2.02 19.79
C GLU A 230 2.67 -3.39 19.54
N LEU A 231 4.00 -3.44 19.55
CA LEU A 231 4.75 -4.67 19.30
C LEU A 231 4.56 -5.67 20.45
N ARG A 232 4.30 -6.94 20.11
CA ARG A 232 4.21 -8.06 21.06
C ARG A 232 5.48 -8.91 21.03
N TRP A 233 6.64 -8.28 21.25
CA TRP A 233 7.94 -8.93 21.07
C TRP A 233 8.49 -9.61 22.34
N ARG A 234 8.07 -9.17 23.53
CA ARG A 234 8.61 -9.65 24.83
C ARG A 234 8.50 -11.17 25.03
N ASN A 235 7.50 -11.83 24.44
CA ASN A 235 7.35 -13.30 24.51
C ASN A 235 8.35 -14.07 23.63
N HIS A 236 9.15 -13.37 22.83
CA HIS A 236 10.10 -13.94 21.88
C HIS A 236 11.57 -13.74 22.28
N ALA A 237 11.85 -13.09 23.42
CA ALA A 237 13.21 -12.89 23.93
C ALA A 237 13.23 -12.87 25.46
N THR A 238 14.29 -13.43 26.04
CA THR A 238 14.56 -13.29 27.49
C THR A 238 15.34 -12.00 27.71
N VAL A 239 14.65 -10.96 28.20
CA VAL A 239 15.19 -9.60 28.37
C VAL A 239 14.99 -9.13 29.82
N ARG A 240 15.92 -8.32 30.36
CA ARG A 240 15.71 -7.60 31.62
C ARG A 240 14.54 -6.65 31.48
N GLU A 241 13.71 -6.55 32.51
CA GLU A 241 12.46 -5.78 32.46
C GLU A 241 12.73 -4.31 32.16
N GLU A 242 13.82 -3.76 32.72
CA GLU A 242 14.23 -2.38 32.56
C GLU A 242 14.61 -2.07 31.10
N LEU A 243 15.38 -2.97 30.45
CA LEU A 243 15.71 -2.85 29.03
C LEU A 243 14.47 -3.02 28.14
N ALA A 244 13.54 -3.92 28.53
CA ALA A 244 12.30 -4.10 27.81
C ALA A 244 11.42 -2.83 27.82
N ILE A 245 11.38 -2.12 28.95
CA ILE A 245 10.67 -0.84 29.07
C ILE A 245 11.27 0.22 28.14
N VAL A 246 12.61 0.32 28.06
CA VAL A 246 13.28 1.24 27.13
C VAL A 246 12.91 0.92 25.69
N LEU A 247 12.95 -0.35 25.29
CA LEU A 247 12.62 -0.77 23.92
C LEU A 247 11.13 -0.56 23.58
N ASP A 248 10.23 -0.80 24.53
CA ASP A 248 8.80 -0.50 24.35
C ASP A 248 8.54 1.00 24.18
N LEU A 249 9.24 1.85 24.95
CA LEU A 249 9.12 3.30 24.82
C LEU A 249 9.73 3.80 23.51
N LEU A 250 10.87 3.27 23.06
CA LEU A 250 11.42 3.58 21.74
C LEU A 250 10.46 3.20 20.62
N THR A 251 9.70 2.12 20.78
CA THR A 251 8.86 1.53 19.72
C THR A 251 7.36 1.76 19.88
N LYS A 252 6.93 2.71 20.74
CA LYS A 252 5.50 3.10 20.83
C LYS A 252 4.93 3.47 19.48
N PHE A 253 3.71 3.02 19.20
CA PHE A 253 3.08 3.28 17.91
C PHE A 253 2.91 4.80 17.69
N HIS A 254 2.41 5.51 18.70
CA HIS A 254 2.24 6.96 18.63
C HIS A 254 3.52 7.70 19.02
N PHE A 255 4.08 8.51 18.11
CA PHE A 255 5.36 9.22 18.29
C PHE A 255 5.44 10.09 19.57
N ALA A 256 4.32 10.68 20.00
CA ALA A 256 4.28 11.51 21.22
C ALA A 256 4.44 10.71 22.53
N GLN A 257 4.36 9.38 22.47
CA GLN A 257 4.53 8.49 23.62
C GLN A 257 5.94 7.88 23.69
N ARG A 258 6.79 8.16 22.69
CA ARG A 258 8.20 7.73 22.68
C ARG A 258 9.07 8.68 23.49
N TYR A 259 10.34 8.34 23.65
CA TYR A 259 11.35 9.34 23.95
C TYR A 259 11.31 10.46 22.91
N GLN A 260 11.35 11.71 23.36
CA GLN A 260 11.23 12.89 22.52
C GLN A 260 12.59 13.36 21.96
N SER A 261 13.69 12.83 22.49
CA SER A 261 15.05 13.08 21.98
C SER A 261 15.95 11.85 22.20
N ALA A 262 17.06 11.78 21.43
CA ALA A 262 18.10 10.78 21.63
C ALA A 262 18.73 10.90 23.04
N THR A 263 18.91 12.12 23.54
CA THR A 263 19.38 12.40 24.91
C THR A 263 18.49 11.73 25.96
N GLN A 264 17.17 11.86 25.83
CA GLN A 264 16.23 11.27 26.78
C GLN A 264 16.30 9.73 26.77
N ALA A 265 16.51 9.13 25.61
CA ALA A 265 16.69 7.69 25.49
C ALA A 265 18.05 7.22 26.06
N LEU A 266 19.13 8.00 25.90
CA LEU A 266 20.44 7.74 26.49
C LEU A 266 20.39 7.79 28.01
N GLU A 267 19.75 8.80 28.59
CA GLU A 267 19.58 8.93 30.03
C GLU A 267 18.86 7.72 30.62
N ALA A 268 17.78 7.27 29.96
CA ALA A 268 17.05 6.07 30.38
C ALA A 268 17.91 4.80 30.26
N LEU A 269 18.79 4.70 29.26
CA LEU A 269 19.69 3.57 29.08
C LEU A 269 20.78 3.52 30.17
N HIS A 270 21.38 4.67 30.52
CA HIS A 270 22.40 4.75 31.57
C HIS A 270 21.84 4.41 32.96
N GLN A 271 20.58 4.78 33.26
CA GLN A 271 19.93 4.41 34.52
C GLN A 271 19.87 2.88 34.72
N ILE A 272 19.67 2.11 33.65
CA ILE A 272 19.70 0.63 33.69
C ILE A 272 21.10 0.11 34.07
N GLN A 273 22.15 0.74 33.54
CA GLN A 273 23.53 0.35 33.81
C GLN A 273 23.92 0.69 35.26
N GLU A 274 23.50 1.84 35.79
CA GLU A 274 23.77 2.27 37.18
C GLU A 274 23.06 1.39 38.22
N GLU A 275 21.76 1.08 38.06
CA GLU A 275 21.03 0.20 38.97
C GLU A 275 21.58 -1.25 38.98
N SER A 276 22.08 -1.71 37.82
CA SER A 276 22.77 -3.00 37.70
C SER A 276 24.10 -3.05 38.47
N LEU A 277 24.80 -1.92 38.62
CA LEU A 277 26.07 -1.82 39.35
C LEU A 277 25.85 -1.83 40.88
N PHE A 278 24.75 -1.23 41.38
CA PHE A 278 24.41 -1.25 42.80
C PHE A 278 23.94 -2.61 43.32
N THR A 279 23.45 -3.50 42.44
CA THR A 279 22.95 -4.83 42.80
C THR A 279 24.08 -5.89 42.88
N GLN A 280 25.28 -5.59 42.37
CA GLN A 280 26.41 -6.53 42.32
C GLN A 280 27.57 -6.24 43.31
N ALA A 281 27.44 -5.27 44.22
CA ALA A 281 28.44 -5.05 45.26
C ALA A 281 28.43 -6.20 46.30
N PRO A 282 29.55 -6.90 46.56
CA PRO A 282 29.58 -7.95 47.58
C PRO A 282 29.55 -7.32 48.98
N LEU A 283 28.50 -7.62 49.74
CA LEU A 283 28.50 -7.52 51.20
C LEU A 283 29.49 -8.57 51.75
N SER A 284 30.77 -8.22 51.82
CA SER A 284 31.73 -8.92 52.65
C SER A 284 32.57 -7.91 53.41
N LEU A 285 32.68 -8.13 54.72
CA LEU A 285 33.33 -7.31 55.75
C LEU A 285 32.43 -6.23 56.36
N LEU A 286 31.60 -6.65 57.31
CA LEU A 286 31.75 -6.18 58.69
C LEU A 286 31.23 -7.24 59.66
N ASP A 287 31.92 -7.26 60.79
CA ASP A 287 32.26 -8.43 61.59
C ASP A 287 31.20 -8.77 62.64
N THR A 288 31.34 -10.00 63.10
CA THR A 288 30.68 -10.73 64.17
C THR A 288 30.37 -9.96 65.46
N SER A 289 29.15 -10.11 65.97
CA SER A 289 28.90 -10.51 67.37
C SER A 289 27.40 -10.80 67.64
N ARG A 290 27.15 -12.09 67.89
CA ARG A 290 25.98 -12.66 68.59
C ARG A 290 26.19 -12.52 70.12
N PRO A 291 25.27 -12.94 71.03
CA PRO A 291 23.91 -13.50 70.85
C PRO A 291 22.87 -13.09 71.93
N LEU A 292 21.71 -13.76 71.87
CA LEU A 292 20.69 -14.12 72.90
C LEU A 292 19.33 -13.45 72.60
N GLY A 293 18.22 -14.15 72.42
CA GLY A 293 17.89 -15.57 72.57
C GLY A 293 16.35 -15.71 72.62
N SER A 294 15.88 -16.95 72.67
CA SER A 294 14.50 -17.45 72.87
C SER A 294 13.51 -17.28 71.69
N VAL A 295 13.22 -18.30 70.86
CA VAL A 295 12.56 -19.62 71.09
C VAL A 295 11.02 -19.53 70.94
N GLU A 296 10.53 -20.10 69.82
CA GLU A 296 9.34 -20.97 69.66
C GLU A 296 7.94 -20.41 70.06
N ARG A 297 6.78 -20.79 69.49
CA ARG A 297 6.31 -21.94 68.69
C ARG A 297 4.83 -21.69 68.32
N HIS A 298 4.35 -22.44 67.33
CA HIS A 298 2.98 -22.95 67.12
C HIS A 298 1.92 -22.19 66.28
N SER A 299 1.63 -22.82 65.14
CA SER A 299 0.39 -22.91 64.32
C SER A 299 -0.81 -23.54 65.08
N PRO A 300 -1.98 -23.93 64.48
CA PRO A 300 -2.52 -23.76 63.12
C PRO A 300 -4.06 -23.49 62.96
N ALA A 301 -4.47 -23.22 61.71
CA ALA A 301 -5.67 -23.67 60.97
C ALA A 301 -7.14 -23.28 61.32
N SER A 302 -7.86 -23.05 60.19
CA SER A 302 -9.28 -23.27 59.84
C SER A 302 -10.24 -22.08 59.96
N THR A 303 -11.26 -21.83 59.11
CA THR A 303 -11.69 -22.30 57.76
C THR A 303 -12.95 -21.45 57.42
N LEU A 304 -13.12 -21.08 56.14
CA LEU A 304 -14.37 -20.67 55.43
C LEU A 304 -15.02 -19.27 55.64
N GLN A 305 -15.12 -18.57 54.49
CA GLN A 305 -16.34 -18.00 53.86
C GLN A 305 -16.63 -16.48 53.88
N ASP A 306 -16.88 -16.00 52.66
CA ASP A 306 -17.77 -14.93 52.18
C ASP A 306 -17.55 -13.43 52.47
N SER A 307 -17.57 -12.70 51.34
CA SER A 307 -18.25 -11.42 51.05
C SER A 307 -17.55 -10.07 51.32
N LEU A 308 -17.58 -9.22 50.29
CA LEU A 308 -17.14 -7.82 50.23
C LEU A 308 -17.81 -6.92 51.28
N PRO A 309 -17.19 -5.77 51.64
CA PRO A 309 -17.93 -4.51 51.41
C PRO A 309 -17.09 -3.27 51.00
N LYS A 310 -17.87 -2.23 50.66
CA LYS A 310 -17.60 -0.91 50.04
C LYS A 310 -16.86 0.11 50.92
N GLN A 311 -16.36 1.15 50.22
CA GLN A 311 -15.87 2.49 50.60
C GLN A 311 -16.30 3.09 51.95
N PRO A 312 -15.47 3.97 52.56
CA PRO A 312 -15.93 4.99 53.49
C PRO A 312 -15.89 6.43 52.89
N ARG A 313 -16.87 7.22 53.32
CA ARG A 313 -17.00 8.69 53.19
C ARG A 313 -16.53 9.40 54.47
N LEU A 314 -16.36 10.73 54.38
CA LEU A 314 -16.65 11.83 55.36
C LEU A 314 -15.46 12.80 55.57
N PRO A 315 -15.64 14.05 56.06
CA PRO A 315 -16.82 14.95 56.09
C PRO A 315 -16.53 16.43 55.69
N HIS A 316 -17.59 17.24 55.71
CA HIS A 316 -17.69 18.70 55.43
C HIS A 316 -17.24 19.61 56.59
N LEU A 317 -16.74 20.84 56.32
CA LEU A 317 -17.49 22.12 56.54
C LEU A 317 -16.69 23.41 56.13
N LYS A 318 -17.25 24.13 55.16
CA LYS A 318 -17.49 25.59 55.01
C LYS A 318 -16.45 26.65 55.45
N ILE A 319 -15.99 27.43 54.45
CA ILE A 319 -15.89 28.90 54.52
C ILE A 319 -16.51 29.49 53.25
N ALA A 320 -17.32 30.53 53.42
CA ALA A 320 -18.09 31.22 52.40
C ALA A 320 -17.37 32.44 51.83
N ALA A 321 -17.69 32.75 50.56
CA ALA A 321 -17.68 34.05 49.89
C ALA A 321 -16.33 34.77 49.67
N ILE A 322 -15.85 34.78 48.42
CA ILE A 322 -15.87 35.92 47.46
C ILE A 322 -15.06 35.49 46.23
N ALA A 323 -15.75 35.09 45.16
CA ALA A 323 -15.28 35.10 43.77
C ALA A 323 -16.47 34.85 42.82
N VAL A 324 -17.50 35.70 42.93
CA VAL A 324 -18.58 35.84 41.94
C VAL A 324 -18.04 36.76 40.84
N GLY A 325 -17.27 36.22 39.89
CA GLY A 325 -16.60 37.04 38.86
C GLY A 325 -16.33 36.41 37.50
N ALA A 326 -16.56 35.10 37.29
CA ALA A 326 -16.16 34.47 36.01
C ALA A 326 -17.17 33.49 35.39
N ILE A 327 -18.43 33.46 35.86
CA ILE A 327 -19.52 32.66 35.26
C ILE A 327 -20.66 33.56 34.71
N ALA A 328 -20.39 34.85 34.51
CA ALA A 328 -21.35 35.81 33.95
C ALA A 328 -21.00 36.32 32.52
N MET A 329 -20.02 35.73 31.82
CA MET A 329 -19.64 36.13 30.45
C MET A 329 -19.87 35.06 29.36
N LEU A 330 -20.42 33.88 29.68
CA LEU A 330 -20.78 32.87 28.67
C LEU A 330 -22.29 32.64 28.55
N GLY A 331 -23.10 33.26 29.42
CA GLY A 331 -24.57 33.17 29.40
C GLY A 331 -25.29 34.32 28.69
N THR A 332 -24.58 35.36 28.24
CA THR A 332 -25.16 36.59 27.68
C THR A 332 -25.03 36.71 26.16
N SER A 333 -24.23 35.87 25.49
CA SER A 333 -24.18 35.81 24.02
C SER A 333 -25.27 34.93 23.37
N MET A 334 -25.98 34.11 24.16
CA MET A 334 -27.02 33.20 23.65
C MET A 334 -28.47 33.65 23.93
N TRP A 335 -28.67 34.77 24.62
CA TRP A 335 -29.99 35.32 24.93
C TRP A 335 -30.35 36.56 24.09
N ALA A 336 -29.36 37.29 23.56
CA ALA A 336 -29.58 38.51 22.76
C ALA A 336 -29.91 38.26 21.26
N LEU A 337 -29.90 37.02 20.78
CA LEU A 337 -30.20 36.68 19.37
C LEU A 337 -31.66 36.24 19.12
N THR A 338 -32.54 36.30 20.13
CA THR A 338 -33.92 35.80 20.01
C THR A 338 -35.01 36.86 19.95
N ARG A 339 -34.69 38.18 19.98
CA ARG A 339 -35.73 39.23 19.89
C ARG A 339 -35.25 40.54 19.23
N LEU A 340 -35.37 40.64 17.90
CA LEU A 340 -35.63 41.91 17.18
C LEU A 340 -36.51 41.61 15.93
N PRO A 341 -37.28 42.59 15.42
CA PRO A 341 -38.67 42.37 14.99
C PRO A 341 -38.86 41.98 13.53
N LYS A 342 -40.03 41.36 13.27
CA LYS A 342 -40.57 41.01 11.95
C LYS A 342 -40.78 42.26 11.09
N SER A 343 -40.06 42.35 9.98
CA SER A 343 -40.49 43.11 8.80
C SER A 343 -40.61 42.15 7.62
N ALA A 344 -41.82 42.09 7.09
CA ALA A 344 -42.23 41.17 6.03
C ALA A 344 -41.60 41.58 4.69
N ILE A 345 -40.90 40.64 4.06
CA ILE A 345 -40.54 40.67 2.63
C ILE A 345 -40.83 39.24 2.12
N PRO A 346 -41.57 39.08 1.01
CA PRO A 346 -42.32 37.86 0.71
C PRO A 346 -41.43 36.68 0.35
N VAL A 347 -41.78 35.49 0.85
CA VAL A 347 -41.24 34.21 0.40
C VAL A 347 -41.80 33.92 -0.99
N PRO A 348 -40.98 33.74 -2.03
CA PRO A 348 -41.46 33.09 -3.23
C PRO A 348 -41.58 31.59 -2.95
N VAL A 349 -42.80 31.08 -3.10
CA VAL A 349 -43.06 29.65 -3.24
C VAL A 349 -42.49 29.22 -4.60
N LEU A 350 -41.43 28.40 -4.57
CA LEU A 350 -40.88 27.64 -5.71
C LEU A 350 -40.61 26.24 -5.15
N GLY A 351 -41.34 25.20 -5.53
CA GLY A 351 -41.37 24.67 -6.89
C GLY A 351 -40.18 23.73 -7.02
N GLN A 352 -40.42 22.42 -6.94
CA GLN A 352 -39.42 21.39 -7.25
C GLN A 352 -38.74 21.77 -8.56
N THR A 353 -37.45 22.08 -8.49
CA THR A 353 -36.63 22.32 -9.67
C THR A 353 -35.63 21.18 -9.70
N ILE A 354 -35.80 20.31 -10.69
CA ILE A 354 -34.76 19.40 -11.17
C ILE A 354 -33.50 20.23 -11.35
N VAL A 355 -32.37 19.75 -10.82
CA VAL A 355 -31.09 20.45 -10.93
C VAL A 355 -30.74 20.54 -12.42
N GLU A 356 -30.97 21.69 -13.05
CA GLU A 356 -30.35 22.04 -14.33
C GLU A 356 -28.87 22.34 -14.07
N ILE A 357 -28.02 21.41 -14.46
CA ILE A 357 -26.57 21.56 -14.51
C ILE A 357 -26.20 22.00 -15.93
N SER A 358 -25.40 23.07 -16.04
CA SER A 358 -24.88 23.67 -17.28
C SER A 358 -24.24 22.65 -18.24
N PRO A 359 -24.33 22.86 -19.58
CA PRO A 359 -23.95 21.86 -20.58
C PRO A 359 -22.43 21.91 -20.85
N ASP A 360 -21.66 21.10 -20.13
CA ASP A 360 -20.39 20.59 -20.63
C ASP A 360 -20.61 19.14 -21.09
N SER A 361 -20.14 18.80 -22.29
CA SER A 361 -20.31 17.52 -23.00
C SER A 361 -19.72 16.28 -22.29
N ASP A 362 -19.26 16.44 -21.06
CA ASP A 362 -18.61 15.39 -20.26
C ASP A 362 -19.56 14.69 -19.28
N LEU A 363 -20.81 15.19 -19.14
CA LEU A 363 -21.91 14.51 -18.43
C LEU A 363 -22.48 13.30 -19.19
N ASP A 364 -22.10 13.09 -20.46
CA ASP A 364 -22.58 11.97 -21.27
C ASP A 364 -22.05 10.59 -20.82
N LYS A 365 -21.09 10.58 -19.89
CA LYS A 365 -20.39 9.37 -19.43
C LYS A 365 -20.77 8.91 -18.02
N ILE A 366 -21.74 9.57 -17.36
CA ILE A 366 -22.31 9.16 -16.06
C ILE A 366 -23.82 8.99 -16.24
N SER A 367 -24.41 7.97 -15.62
CA SER A 367 -25.84 7.71 -15.69
C SER A 367 -26.34 7.01 -14.42
N PHE A 368 -27.51 7.43 -13.94
CA PHE A 368 -28.30 6.70 -12.94
C PHE A 368 -29.40 5.84 -13.57
N GLY A 369 -29.60 5.96 -14.88
CA GLY A 369 -30.66 5.31 -15.64
C GLY A 369 -31.23 6.18 -16.74
N GLU A 370 -30.99 7.49 -16.69
CA GLU A 370 -31.42 8.50 -17.67
C GLU A 370 -30.66 8.44 -19.01
N ARG A 371 -29.60 7.62 -19.10
CA ARG A 371 -28.84 7.41 -20.33
C ARG A 371 -28.32 5.98 -20.42
N VAL A 372 -28.28 5.43 -21.63
CA VAL A 372 -27.62 4.15 -21.93
C VAL A 372 -26.14 4.40 -22.22
N LEU A 373 -25.25 3.70 -21.50
CA LEU A 373 -23.80 3.77 -21.65
C LEU A 373 -23.23 2.65 -22.55
N GLY A 374 -24.07 1.74 -23.03
CA GLY A 374 -23.75 0.87 -24.16
C GLY A 374 -23.26 -0.54 -23.78
N LEU A 375 -23.65 -1.07 -22.62
CA LEU A 375 -23.45 -2.50 -22.29
C LEU A 375 -24.62 -3.36 -22.80
N GLY A 376 -24.47 -4.69 -22.80
CA GLY A 376 -25.58 -5.62 -23.06
C GLY A 376 -26.18 -5.58 -24.48
N ALA A 377 -27.19 -6.42 -24.72
CA ALA A 377 -27.98 -6.41 -25.94
C ALA A 377 -29.23 -5.52 -25.82
N ASN A 378 -29.93 -5.29 -26.94
CA ASN A 378 -31.26 -4.65 -26.99
C ASN A 378 -31.32 -3.16 -26.58
N VAL A 379 -30.49 -2.35 -27.24
CA VAL A 379 -30.42 -0.88 -27.08
C VAL A 379 -31.78 -0.17 -27.15
N PRO A 380 -32.74 -0.53 -28.04
CA PRO A 380 -34.01 0.21 -28.13
C PRO A 380 -34.84 0.21 -26.84
N LEU A 381 -34.97 -0.95 -26.16
CA LEU A 381 -35.73 -1.01 -24.91
C LEU A 381 -35.05 -0.23 -23.78
N LYS A 382 -33.72 -0.26 -23.75
CA LYS A 382 -32.96 0.50 -22.75
C LYS A 382 -33.00 1.99 -23.02
N GLN A 383 -32.99 2.39 -24.29
CA GLN A 383 -33.14 3.79 -24.66
C GLN A 383 -34.52 4.32 -24.28
N GLU A 384 -35.58 3.57 -24.58
CA GLU A 384 -36.95 3.91 -24.15
C GLU A 384 -37.03 4.03 -22.62
N ALA A 385 -36.46 3.06 -21.89
CA ALA A 385 -36.40 3.14 -20.43
C ALA A 385 -35.63 4.37 -19.93
N ALA A 386 -34.52 4.71 -20.58
CA ALA A 386 -33.70 5.85 -20.21
C ALA A 386 -34.41 7.18 -20.47
N ASP A 387 -35.10 7.32 -21.60
CA ASP A 387 -35.91 8.48 -21.92
C ASP A 387 -37.06 8.64 -20.91
N GLN A 388 -37.72 7.53 -20.52
CA GLN A 388 -38.74 7.51 -19.48
C GLN A 388 -38.18 7.88 -18.11
N PHE A 389 -36.99 7.35 -17.75
CA PHE A 389 -36.31 7.65 -16.49
C PHE A 389 -35.93 9.13 -16.41
N GLY A 390 -35.32 9.69 -17.46
CA GLY A 390 -34.96 11.10 -17.56
C GLY A 390 -36.18 12.04 -17.52
N ALA A 391 -37.32 11.58 -18.04
CA ALA A 391 -38.61 12.28 -17.94
C ALA A 391 -39.31 12.11 -16.58
N GLY A 392 -38.71 11.42 -15.60
CA GLY A 392 -39.30 11.16 -14.28
C GLY A 392 -40.46 10.15 -14.28
N LYS A 393 -40.66 9.39 -15.36
CA LYS A 393 -41.72 8.38 -15.52
C LYS A 393 -41.24 7.01 -15.04
N PHE A 394 -40.87 6.93 -13.75
CA PHE A 394 -40.18 5.76 -13.20
C PHE A 394 -40.96 4.45 -13.32
N GLU A 395 -42.28 4.44 -13.16
CA GLU A 395 -43.11 3.22 -13.35
C GLU A 395 -43.04 2.68 -14.79
N GLN A 396 -42.99 3.58 -15.78
CA GLN A 396 -42.83 3.18 -17.18
C GLN A 396 -41.41 2.65 -17.42
N ALA A 397 -40.41 3.36 -16.88
CA ALA A 397 -39.01 2.94 -16.96
C ALA A 397 -38.80 1.55 -16.34
N ILE A 398 -39.41 1.26 -15.18
CA ILE A 398 -39.39 -0.06 -14.53
C ILE A 398 -39.95 -1.12 -15.49
N ALA A 399 -41.14 -0.90 -16.06
CA ALA A 399 -41.75 -1.86 -16.99
C ALA A 399 -40.88 -2.11 -18.24
N SER A 400 -40.23 -1.06 -18.77
CA SER A 400 -39.31 -1.17 -19.91
C SER A 400 -38.03 -1.91 -19.54
N LEU A 401 -37.46 -1.65 -18.36
CA LEU A 401 -36.26 -2.32 -17.84
C LEU A 401 -36.51 -3.79 -17.49
N GLU A 402 -37.70 -4.13 -16.98
CA GLU A 402 -38.09 -5.53 -16.74
C GLU A 402 -38.19 -6.31 -18.06
N LYS A 403 -38.75 -5.71 -19.11
CA LYS A 403 -38.73 -6.30 -20.47
C LYS A 403 -37.31 -6.44 -21.01
N ALA A 404 -36.46 -5.42 -20.83
CA ALA A 404 -35.06 -5.50 -21.22
C ALA A 404 -34.33 -6.63 -20.48
N ARG A 405 -34.60 -6.80 -19.17
CA ARG A 405 -34.01 -7.85 -18.33
C ARG A 405 -34.51 -9.26 -18.67
N GLN A 406 -35.76 -9.39 -19.14
CA GLN A 406 -36.29 -10.64 -19.69
C GLN A 406 -35.62 -10.99 -21.01
N ALA A 407 -35.30 -9.99 -21.85
CA ALA A 407 -34.63 -10.20 -23.13
C ALA A 407 -33.13 -10.54 -22.97
N ASP A 408 -32.43 -9.86 -22.06
CA ASP A 408 -31.04 -10.14 -21.71
C ASP A 408 -30.86 -10.14 -20.19
N GLY A 409 -30.94 -11.35 -19.61
CA GLY A 409 -30.76 -11.53 -18.18
C GLY A 409 -29.31 -11.38 -17.69
N THR A 410 -28.36 -11.19 -18.59
CA THR A 410 -26.93 -11.12 -18.24
C THR A 410 -26.41 -9.70 -18.13
N ASP A 411 -27.22 -8.70 -18.50
CA ASP A 411 -26.83 -7.28 -18.56
C ASP A 411 -26.91 -6.60 -17.17
N PRO A 412 -25.76 -6.23 -16.56
CA PRO A 412 -25.76 -5.55 -15.27
C PRO A 412 -26.18 -4.09 -15.35
N GLU A 413 -26.02 -3.41 -16.49
CA GLU A 413 -26.47 -2.02 -16.65
C GLU A 413 -27.98 -1.93 -16.45
N THR A 414 -28.72 -2.82 -17.13
CA THR A 414 -30.18 -2.94 -16.99
C THR A 414 -30.61 -3.18 -15.54
N LEU A 415 -29.93 -4.07 -14.80
CA LEU A 415 -30.31 -4.36 -13.42
C LEU A 415 -30.04 -3.17 -12.47
N ILE A 416 -28.92 -2.47 -12.64
CA ILE A 416 -28.60 -1.28 -11.83
C ILE A 416 -29.64 -0.18 -12.08
N TYR A 417 -29.97 0.10 -13.33
CA TYR A 417 -31.00 1.10 -13.67
C TYR A 417 -32.38 0.70 -13.16
N LEU A 418 -32.74 -0.59 -13.24
CA LEU A 418 -33.98 -1.11 -12.68
C LEU A 418 -34.05 -0.89 -11.16
N ASN A 419 -32.95 -1.17 -10.46
CA ASN A 419 -32.85 -0.95 -9.02
C ASN A 419 -32.92 0.54 -8.64
N ASN A 420 -32.30 1.41 -9.44
CA ASN A 420 -32.40 2.85 -9.23
C ASN A 420 -33.81 3.37 -9.49
N ALA A 421 -34.50 2.89 -10.54
CA ALA A 421 -35.86 3.32 -10.87
C ALA A 421 -36.86 2.94 -9.77
N ARG A 422 -36.73 1.73 -9.21
CA ARG A 422 -37.56 1.24 -8.10
C ARG A 422 -37.48 2.07 -6.82
N ILE A 423 -36.41 2.84 -6.64
CA ILE A 423 -36.14 3.61 -5.42
C ILE A 423 -36.08 5.12 -5.70
N ALA A 424 -36.51 5.56 -6.88
CA ALA A 424 -36.31 6.94 -7.35
C ALA A 424 -36.95 8.02 -6.48
N HIS A 425 -38.00 7.67 -5.74
CA HIS A 425 -38.71 8.56 -4.81
C HIS A 425 -38.28 8.40 -3.35
N GLU A 426 -37.35 7.49 -3.07
CA GLU A 426 -36.88 7.20 -1.71
C GLU A 426 -35.61 7.99 -1.37
N LYS A 427 -35.34 8.16 -0.08
CA LYS A 427 -34.03 8.61 0.39
C LYS A 427 -33.02 7.49 0.15
N THR A 428 -31.86 7.81 -0.42
CA THR A 428 -30.84 6.81 -0.79
C THR A 428 -29.44 7.19 -0.32
N TYR A 429 -28.60 6.18 -0.09
CA TYR A 429 -27.15 6.34 -0.14
C TYR A 429 -26.69 6.17 -1.58
N THR A 430 -25.84 7.07 -2.07
CA THR A 430 -25.36 7.00 -3.46
C THR A 430 -23.87 6.63 -3.51
N ILE A 431 -23.53 5.66 -4.35
CA ILE A 431 -22.15 5.34 -4.75
C ILE A 431 -22.04 5.39 -6.28
N ALA A 432 -20.82 5.44 -6.81
CA ALA A 432 -20.57 5.35 -8.25
C ALA A 432 -19.73 4.12 -8.59
N ALA A 433 -20.03 3.46 -9.71
CA ALA A 433 -19.23 2.39 -10.29
C ALA A 433 -18.59 2.90 -11.59
N VAL A 434 -17.26 2.99 -11.63
CA VAL A 434 -16.51 3.54 -12.76
C VAL A 434 -15.79 2.41 -13.50
N VAL A 435 -16.17 2.15 -14.76
CA VAL A 435 -15.69 1.00 -15.55
C VAL A 435 -15.41 1.37 -17.02
N PRO A 436 -14.49 0.69 -17.72
CA PRO A 436 -14.11 1.03 -19.10
C PRO A 436 -15.04 0.41 -20.16
N ILE A 437 -16.29 0.90 -20.28
CA ILE A 437 -17.34 0.25 -21.10
C ILE A 437 -16.97 0.11 -22.57
N SER A 438 -16.58 1.20 -23.24
CA SER A 438 -16.41 1.20 -24.71
C SER A 438 -15.18 0.39 -25.13
N THR A 439 -14.11 0.46 -24.34
CA THR A 439 -12.84 -0.22 -24.64
C THR A 439 -12.78 -1.65 -24.14
N GLN A 440 -13.54 -1.98 -23.08
CA GLN A 440 -13.50 -3.28 -22.43
C GLN A 440 -14.89 -3.73 -21.91
N PRO A 441 -15.87 -3.95 -22.82
CA PRO A 441 -17.25 -4.21 -22.42
C PRO A 441 -17.42 -5.49 -21.59
N ARG A 442 -16.56 -6.50 -21.80
CA ARG A 442 -16.59 -7.76 -21.03
C ARG A 442 -16.10 -7.56 -19.58
N PRO A 443 -14.86 -7.08 -19.32
CA PRO A 443 -14.44 -6.72 -17.97
C PRO A 443 -15.40 -5.74 -17.29
N ALA A 444 -15.89 -4.71 -18.00
CA ALA A 444 -16.85 -3.76 -17.45
C ALA A 444 -18.14 -4.45 -16.97
N ALA A 445 -18.70 -5.36 -17.78
CA ALA A 445 -19.86 -6.15 -17.38
C ALA A 445 -19.56 -7.09 -16.20
N GLU A 446 -18.37 -7.71 -16.15
CA GLU A 446 -17.96 -8.56 -15.02
C GLU A 446 -17.90 -7.77 -13.70
N LEU A 447 -17.35 -6.55 -13.73
CA LEU A 447 -17.29 -5.65 -12.58
C LEU A 447 -18.69 -5.18 -12.15
N LEU A 448 -19.50 -4.70 -13.09
CA LEU A 448 -20.84 -4.19 -12.78
C LEU A 448 -21.78 -5.30 -12.29
N ARG A 449 -21.62 -6.55 -12.72
CA ARG A 449 -22.38 -7.68 -12.11
C ARG A 449 -22.12 -7.81 -10.61
N GLY A 450 -20.88 -7.60 -10.17
CA GLY A 450 -20.54 -7.64 -8.75
C GLY A 450 -21.22 -6.51 -7.97
N VAL A 451 -21.17 -5.30 -8.51
CA VAL A 451 -21.83 -4.12 -7.93
C VAL A 451 -23.35 -4.29 -7.88
N ALA A 452 -23.95 -4.65 -9.01
CA ALA A 452 -25.40 -4.84 -9.15
C ALA A 452 -25.92 -5.92 -8.21
N GLN A 453 -25.18 -7.03 -8.05
CA GLN A 453 -25.56 -8.11 -7.14
C GLN A 453 -25.48 -7.69 -5.66
N ALA A 454 -24.52 -6.85 -5.29
CA ALA A 454 -24.46 -6.28 -3.94
C ALA A 454 -25.61 -5.30 -3.70
N GLN A 455 -25.91 -4.43 -4.67
CA GLN A 455 -27.03 -3.49 -4.63
C GLN A 455 -28.38 -4.21 -4.50
N GLU A 456 -28.65 -5.19 -5.37
CA GLU A 456 -29.88 -5.99 -5.39
C GLU A 456 -30.15 -6.61 -4.01
N ARG A 457 -29.13 -7.26 -3.44
CA ARG A 457 -29.25 -7.93 -2.13
C ARG A 457 -29.53 -6.94 -1.02
N LEU A 458 -28.79 -5.84 -0.96
CA LEU A 458 -28.98 -4.83 0.08
C LEU A 458 -30.36 -4.20 -0.02
N ASN A 459 -30.79 -3.82 -1.23
CA ASN A 459 -32.08 -3.17 -1.43
C ASN A 459 -33.25 -4.12 -1.14
N ASN A 460 -33.15 -5.39 -1.53
CA ASN A 460 -34.16 -6.40 -1.20
C ASN A 460 -34.20 -6.75 0.29
N ALA A 461 -33.08 -6.58 1.00
CA ALA A 461 -33.01 -6.73 2.45
C ALA A 461 -33.52 -5.48 3.23
N GLY A 462 -33.99 -4.45 2.53
CA GLY A 462 -34.53 -3.23 3.14
C GLY A 462 -33.53 -2.08 3.30
N GLY A 463 -32.29 -2.22 2.81
CA GLY A 463 -31.26 -1.18 2.88
C GLY A 463 -30.48 -1.13 4.19
N ILE A 464 -29.78 -0.02 4.42
CA ILE A 464 -29.06 0.30 5.66
C ILE A 464 -29.97 1.20 6.49
N ASP A 465 -30.49 0.70 7.61
CA ASP A 465 -31.45 1.41 8.46
C ASP A 465 -32.66 1.97 7.68
N GLY A 466 -33.16 1.18 6.72
CA GLY A 466 -34.27 1.56 5.84
C GLY A 466 -33.90 2.46 4.66
N ILE A 467 -32.62 2.84 4.51
CA ILE A 467 -32.12 3.66 3.39
C ILE A 467 -31.46 2.75 2.35
N LYS A 468 -32.00 2.75 1.13
CA LYS A 468 -31.52 1.90 0.03
C LYS A 468 -30.30 2.49 -0.68
N LEU A 469 -29.59 1.64 -1.43
CA LEU A 469 -28.39 2.00 -2.19
C LEU A 469 -28.75 2.30 -3.65
N ARG A 470 -28.42 3.52 -4.07
CA ARG A 470 -28.45 3.98 -5.46
C ARG A 470 -27.04 3.93 -6.05
N VAL A 471 -26.91 3.46 -7.28
CA VAL A 471 -25.60 3.28 -7.94
C VAL A 471 -25.57 4.08 -9.24
N ALA A 472 -24.68 5.06 -9.34
CA ALA A 472 -24.33 5.67 -10.62
C ALA A 472 -23.39 4.75 -11.40
N ILE A 473 -23.58 4.61 -12.71
CA ILE A 473 -22.58 4.01 -13.59
C ILE A 473 -21.84 5.14 -14.29
N ALA A 474 -20.52 5.04 -14.35
CA ALA A 474 -19.67 5.96 -15.09
C ALA A 474 -18.68 5.21 -15.98
N THR A 475 -18.35 5.76 -17.14
CA THR A 475 -17.32 5.18 -18.02
C THR A 475 -16.11 6.09 -18.20
N ASP A 476 -14.92 5.53 -17.96
CA ASP A 476 -13.64 6.19 -18.21
C ASP A 476 -12.99 5.74 -19.53
N ASP A 477 -13.54 4.69 -20.16
CA ASP A 477 -13.04 4.05 -21.38
C ASP A 477 -11.52 3.79 -21.38
N ASN A 478 -10.97 3.44 -20.21
CA ASN A 478 -9.53 3.20 -20.03
C ASN A 478 -8.66 4.39 -20.52
N ASN A 479 -9.14 5.62 -20.31
CA ASN A 479 -8.46 6.86 -20.65
C ASN A 479 -8.26 7.72 -19.39
N SER A 480 -7.01 8.03 -19.06
CA SER A 480 -6.66 8.73 -17.82
C SER A 480 -7.24 10.14 -17.71
N ASP A 481 -7.31 10.90 -18.80
CA ASP A 481 -7.92 12.25 -18.79
C ASP A 481 -9.43 12.19 -18.54
N THR A 482 -10.10 11.21 -19.15
CA THR A 482 -11.51 10.94 -18.89
C THR A 482 -11.71 10.48 -17.45
N ALA A 483 -10.85 9.60 -16.93
CA ALA A 483 -10.90 9.18 -15.53
C ALA A 483 -10.77 10.36 -14.56
N GLN A 484 -9.87 11.31 -14.82
CA GLN A 484 -9.74 12.54 -14.03
C GLN A 484 -11.00 13.40 -14.10
N ARG A 485 -11.60 13.56 -15.28
CA ARG A 485 -12.84 14.33 -15.45
C ARG A 485 -14.02 13.69 -14.71
N ILE A 486 -14.19 12.36 -14.84
CA ILE A 486 -15.18 11.60 -14.06
C ILE A 486 -14.94 11.79 -12.56
N ALA A 487 -13.69 11.69 -12.10
CA ALA A 487 -13.36 11.86 -10.69
C ALA A 487 -13.73 13.26 -10.17
N LYS A 488 -13.45 14.33 -10.95
CA LYS A 488 -13.87 15.70 -10.61
C LYS A 488 -15.39 15.82 -10.49
N SER A 489 -16.13 15.27 -11.46
CA SER A 489 -17.60 15.28 -11.43
C SER A 489 -18.15 14.55 -10.20
N LEU A 490 -17.60 13.39 -9.85
CA LEU A 490 -18.04 12.62 -8.68
C LEU A 490 -17.67 13.31 -7.36
N VAL A 491 -16.52 13.96 -7.27
CA VAL A 491 -16.13 14.77 -6.11
C VAL A 491 -17.12 15.93 -5.91
N ASN A 492 -17.50 16.61 -7.00
CA ASN A 492 -18.43 17.74 -6.98
C ASN A 492 -19.90 17.34 -6.72
N ALA A 493 -20.23 16.05 -6.77
CA ALA A 493 -21.55 15.53 -6.44
C ALA A 493 -21.60 15.08 -4.96
N PRO A 494 -22.06 15.92 -4.01
CA PRO A 494 -21.93 15.67 -2.57
C PRO A 494 -22.63 14.40 -2.09
N ASP A 495 -23.69 13.98 -2.80
CA ASP A 495 -24.45 12.76 -2.48
C ASP A 495 -23.69 11.47 -2.79
N VAL A 496 -22.65 11.52 -3.63
CA VAL A 496 -21.79 10.36 -3.91
C VAL A 496 -20.85 10.14 -2.73
N LEU A 497 -21.03 9.04 -2.00
CA LEU A 497 -20.31 8.72 -0.77
C LEU A 497 -19.07 7.86 -0.98
N GLY A 498 -18.98 7.16 -2.11
CA GLY A 498 -17.82 6.34 -2.45
C GLY A 498 -17.86 5.85 -3.89
N VAL A 499 -16.71 5.35 -4.35
CA VAL A 499 -16.50 4.90 -5.74
C VAL A 499 -16.04 3.44 -5.74
N ILE A 500 -16.64 2.62 -6.60
CA ILE A 500 -16.14 1.30 -6.97
C ILE A 500 -15.48 1.42 -8.34
N GLY A 501 -14.18 1.23 -8.39
CA GLY A 501 -13.38 1.52 -9.57
C GLY A 501 -12.14 2.35 -9.24
N HIS A 502 -11.32 2.69 -10.21
CA HIS A 502 -11.52 2.44 -11.63
C HIS A 502 -11.14 1.01 -12.05
N GLY A 503 -11.41 0.64 -13.30
CA GLY A 503 -11.21 -0.72 -13.83
C GLY A 503 -9.77 -1.06 -14.25
N THR A 504 -8.88 -0.08 -14.39
CA THR A 504 -7.46 -0.32 -14.73
C THR A 504 -6.53 0.47 -13.82
N SER A 505 -5.26 0.03 -13.72
CA SER A 505 -4.28 0.72 -12.88
C SER A 505 -4.03 2.16 -13.33
N ASP A 506 -3.96 2.39 -14.63
CA ASP A 506 -3.73 3.70 -15.25
C ASP A 506 -4.86 4.70 -14.93
N THR A 507 -6.12 4.28 -15.03
CA THR A 507 -7.26 5.16 -14.69
C THR A 507 -7.48 5.28 -13.19
N THR A 508 -7.15 4.24 -12.42
CA THR A 508 -7.23 4.29 -10.95
C THR A 508 -6.22 5.28 -10.37
N LEU A 509 -4.98 5.32 -10.89
CA LEU A 509 -4.00 6.32 -10.49
C LEU A 509 -4.49 7.73 -10.83
N ALA A 510 -4.95 7.94 -12.06
CA ALA A 510 -5.38 9.24 -12.55
C ALA A 510 -6.60 9.79 -11.78
N GLY A 511 -7.63 8.98 -11.56
CA GLY A 511 -8.80 9.40 -10.75
C GLY A 511 -8.52 9.43 -9.25
N GLY A 512 -7.68 8.51 -8.77
CA GLY A 512 -7.36 8.33 -7.37
C GLY A 512 -6.61 9.50 -6.72
N GLU A 513 -5.77 10.21 -7.47
CA GLU A 513 -5.15 11.47 -7.01
C GLU A 513 -6.20 12.51 -6.62
N ILE A 514 -7.28 12.62 -7.41
CA ILE A 514 -8.37 13.58 -7.21
C ILE A 514 -9.25 13.16 -6.03
N TYR A 515 -9.56 11.86 -5.94
CA TYR A 515 -10.27 11.28 -4.81
C TYR A 515 -9.52 11.48 -3.49
N GLN A 516 -8.21 11.24 -3.48
CA GLN A 516 -7.35 11.45 -2.31
C GLN A 516 -7.34 12.90 -1.87
N ALA A 517 -7.13 13.85 -2.80
CA ALA A 517 -7.13 15.28 -2.50
C ALA A 517 -8.47 15.77 -1.90
N SER A 518 -9.57 15.12 -2.26
CA SER A 518 -10.93 15.53 -1.87
C SER A 518 -11.53 14.69 -0.72
N GLY A 519 -10.82 13.66 -0.27
CA GLY A 519 -11.31 12.72 0.76
C GLY A 519 -12.47 11.83 0.33
N LEU A 520 -12.74 11.68 -0.97
CA LEU A 520 -13.70 10.71 -1.49
C LEU A 520 -13.00 9.35 -1.57
N VAL A 521 -13.64 8.30 -1.04
CA VAL A 521 -13.06 6.96 -1.06
C VAL A 521 -13.32 6.29 -2.40
N ALA A 522 -12.32 5.59 -2.93
CA ALA A 522 -12.46 4.65 -4.01
C ALA A 522 -11.95 3.26 -3.60
N ILE A 523 -12.62 2.20 -4.06
CA ILE A 523 -12.13 0.83 -3.92
C ILE A 523 -11.99 0.25 -5.32
N ALA A 524 -10.74 0.07 -5.75
CA ALA A 524 -10.40 -0.49 -7.06
C ALA A 524 -10.52 -2.02 -7.03
N PRO A 525 -11.43 -2.61 -7.83
CA PRO A 525 -11.69 -4.04 -7.73
C PRO A 525 -10.58 -4.91 -8.31
N ILE A 526 -9.95 -4.46 -9.41
CA ILE A 526 -9.03 -5.28 -10.21
C ILE A 526 -7.70 -4.59 -10.55
N SER A 527 -7.50 -3.35 -10.14
CA SER A 527 -6.24 -2.62 -10.36
C SER A 527 -5.16 -3.09 -9.39
N SER A 528 -4.00 -3.51 -9.89
CA SER A 528 -2.97 -4.20 -9.11
C SER A 528 -1.60 -3.50 -9.07
N SER A 529 -1.41 -2.41 -9.82
CA SER A 529 -0.12 -1.71 -9.90
C SER A 529 0.44 -1.35 -8.52
N THR A 530 1.74 -1.54 -8.31
CA THR A 530 2.42 -1.17 -7.06
C THR A 530 2.34 0.31 -6.76
N ASP A 531 2.22 1.16 -7.79
CA ASP A 531 2.16 2.61 -7.66
C ASP A 531 0.91 3.08 -6.89
N LEU A 532 -0.15 2.26 -6.88
CA LEU A 532 -1.40 2.56 -6.17
C LEU A 532 -1.23 2.64 -4.64
N ALA A 533 -0.16 2.09 -4.08
CA ALA A 533 0.15 2.22 -2.66
C ALA A 533 0.35 3.68 -2.22
N THR A 534 0.68 4.58 -3.18
CA THR A 534 0.80 6.03 -2.94
C THR A 534 -0.55 6.72 -2.69
N LEU A 535 -1.67 6.03 -2.95
CA LEU A 535 -3.04 6.55 -2.83
C LEU A 535 -3.82 5.92 -1.66
N SER A 536 -3.14 5.15 -0.80
CA SER A 536 -3.74 4.30 0.24
C SER A 536 -4.57 5.02 1.31
N GLN A 537 -4.55 6.36 1.36
CA GLN A 537 -5.39 7.13 2.28
C GLN A 537 -6.87 7.15 1.88
N SER A 538 -7.15 7.04 0.58
CA SER A 538 -8.52 7.10 0.03
C SER A 538 -8.79 6.04 -1.02
N VAL A 539 -7.76 5.39 -1.57
CA VAL A 539 -7.89 4.33 -2.58
C VAL A 539 -7.48 2.99 -1.98
N PHE A 540 -8.46 2.09 -1.86
CA PHE A 540 -8.26 0.72 -1.41
C PHE A 540 -8.32 -0.24 -2.61
N ARG A 541 -7.77 -1.44 -2.47
CA ARG A 541 -7.77 -2.45 -3.54
C ARG A 541 -8.35 -3.78 -3.06
N ALA A 542 -9.40 -4.25 -3.74
CA ALA A 542 -9.90 -5.61 -3.54
C ALA A 542 -8.98 -6.65 -4.21
N MET A 543 -8.19 -6.23 -5.20
CA MET A 543 -7.12 -7.01 -5.83
C MET A 543 -5.81 -6.87 -5.04
N PRO A 544 -5.03 -7.94 -4.84
CA PRO A 544 -3.69 -7.82 -4.29
C PRO A 544 -2.75 -7.04 -5.23
N SER A 545 -1.74 -6.38 -4.66
CA SER A 545 -0.64 -5.78 -5.42
C SER A 545 0.10 -6.81 -6.30
N ASP A 546 0.58 -6.36 -7.46
CA ASP A 546 1.41 -7.12 -8.42
C ASP A 546 2.64 -7.78 -7.78
N LYS A 547 3.14 -7.28 -6.64
CA LYS A 547 4.19 -7.92 -5.84
C LYS A 547 3.90 -9.41 -5.60
N ARG A 548 2.63 -9.76 -5.30
CA ARG A 548 2.21 -11.12 -4.98
C ARG A 548 2.21 -12.06 -6.19
N PRO A 549 1.51 -11.76 -7.31
CA PRO A 549 1.53 -12.61 -8.49
C PRO A 549 2.91 -12.67 -9.14
N ALA A 550 3.65 -11.56 -9.18
CA ALA A 550 5.04 -11.53 -9.62
C ALA A 550 5.92 -12.52 -8.85
N LYS A 551 5.89 -12.45 -7.51
CA LYS A 551 6.64 -13.38 -6.66
C LYS A 551 6.24 -14.82 -6.93
N ARG A 552 4.93 -15.10 -7.04
CA ARG A 552 4.44 -16.47 -7.27
C ARG A 552 4.92 -17.04 -8.61
N LEU A 553 4.98 -16.22 -9.66
CA LEU A 553 5.51 -16.59 -10.98
C LEU A 553 7.04 -16.76 -10.94
N ALA A 554 7.76 -15.89 -10.25
CA ALA A 554 9.21 -15.99 -10.10
C ALA A 554 9.59 -17.26 -9.32
N ASP A 555 8.91 -17.54 -8.21
CA ASP A 555 9.05 -18.78 -7.44
C ASP A 555 8.78 -20.00 -8.33
N TYR A 556 7.74 -19.96 -9.18
CA TYR A 556 7.45 -21.03 -10.13
C TYR A 556 8.57 -21.24 -11.15
N THR A 557 9.12 -20.16 -11.67
CA THR A 557 10.24 -20.17 -12.61
C THR A 557 11.48 -20.84 -12.01
N VAL A 558 11.87 -20.42 -10.81
CA VAL A 558 13.11 -20.88 -10.17
C VAL A 558 12.93 -22.27 -9.56
N ASN A 559 11.83 -22.51 -8.84
CA ASN A 559 11.70 -23.70 -8.02
C ASN A 559 11.08 -24.88 -8.76
N GLN A 560 10.15 -24.63 -9.69
CA GLN A 560 9.47 -25.69 -10.44
C GLN A 560 10.05 -25.87 -11.84
N LEU A 561 10.27 -24.79 -12.60
CA LEU A 561 10.86 -24.89 -13.93
C LEU A 561 12.39 -25.03 -13.90
N LYS A 562 13.04 -24.72 -12.76
CA LYS A 562 14.50 -24.70 -12.60
C LYS A 562 15.20 -23.80 -13.63
N LYS A 563 14.54 -22.70 -14.01
CA LYS A 563 15.02 -21.72 -15.00
C LYS A 563 15.37 -20.40 -14.35
N ARG A 564 16.27 -19.64 -14.99
CA ARG A 564 16.76 -18.36 -14.44
C ARG A 564 16.91 -17.24 -15.47
N LYS A 565 16.86 -17.55 -16.77
CA LYS A 565 16.89 -16.54 -17.84
C LYS A 565 15.50 -16.35 -18.44
N VAL A 566 14.94 -15.15 -18.32
CA VAL A 566 13.56 -14.86 -18.73
C VAL A 566 13.55 -13.71 -19.73
N ALA A 567 12.80 -13.85 -20.82
CA ALA A 567 12.44 -12.72 -21.67
C ALA A 567 11.04 -12.22 -21.29
N ILE A 568 10.92 -10.97 -20.85
CA ILE A 568 9.66 -10.38 -20.42
C ILE A 568 9.13 -9.47 -21.51
N PHE A 569 7.93 -9.77 -22.02
CA PHE A 569 7.20 -8.95 -22.96
C PHE A 569 6.17 -8.10 -22.21
N TYR A 570 6.27 -6.78 -22.32
CA TYR A 570 5.48 -5.83 -21.54
C TYR A 570 5.15 -4.59 -22.38
N ASN A 571 4.22 -3.75 -21.91
CA ASN A 571 3.86 -2.47 -22.47
C ASN A 571 4.42 -1.36 -21.56
N SER A 572 5.42 -0.62 -22.03
CA SER A 572 6.04 0.48 -21.25
C SER A 572 5.11 1.65 -20.93
N THR A 573 4.03 1.84 -21.68
CA THR A 573 3.06 2.92 -21.44
C THR A 573 1.92 2.51 -20.52
N SER A 574 1.90 1.26 -20.00
CA SER A 574 0.89 0.79 -19.05
C SER A 574 1.47 0.67 -17.65
N LYS A 575 0.78 1.29 -16.67
CA LYS A 575 1.13 1.23 -15.25
C LYS A 575 0.98 -0.17 -14.67
N TYR A 576 -0.02 -0.94 -15.12
CA TYR A 576 -0.14 -2.36 -14.78
C TYR A 576 1.04 -3.17 -15.32
N SER A 577 1.28 -3.07 -16.62
CA SER A 577 2.27 -3.91 -17.29
C SER A 577 3.69 -3.68 -16.77
N THR A 578 4.06 -2.41 -16.58
CA THR A 578 5.37 -2.03 -16.04
C THR A 578 5.52 -2.45 -14.58
N SER A 579 4.46 -2.33 -13.77
CA SER A 579 4.43 -2.79 -12.37
C SER A 579 4.67 -4.29 -12.27
N LEU A 580 3.90 -5.11 -13.00
CA LEU A 580 4.06 -6.57 -12.97
C LEU A 580 5.44 -7.01 -13.48
N LYS A 581 5.95 -6.38 -14.55
CA LYS A 581 7.30 -6.62 -15.07
C LYS A 581 8.37 -6.32 -14.02
N ASN A 582 8.34 -5.14 -13.40
CA ASN A 582 9.31 -4.72 -12.40
C ASN A 582 9.24 -5.65 -11.17
N ALA A 583 8.05 -5.90 -10.63
CA ALA A 583 7.87 -6.78 -9.48
C ALA A 583 8.35 -8.22 -9.77
N PHE A 584 8.12 -8.73 -10.99
CA PHE A 584 8.59 -10.07 -11.39
C PHE A 584 10.12 -10.09 -11.50
N LYS A 585 10.69 -9.04 -12.10
CA LYS A 585 12.13 -8.86 -12.23
C LYS A 585 12.77 -8.89 -10.84
N ASP A 586 12.30 -8.04 -9.93
CA ASP A 586 12.83 -7.92 -8.56
C ASP A 586 12.71 -9.25 -7.80
N ALA A 587 11.58 -9.94 -7.92
CA ALA A 587 11.37 -11.25 -7.29
C ALA A 587 12.30 -12.34 -7.87
N LEU A 588 12.67 -12.27 -9.14
CA LEU A 588 13.57 -13.23 -9.78
C LEU A 588 15.04 -13.02 -9.36
N PHE A 589 15.44 -11.77 -9.09
CA PHE A 589 16.80 -11.41 -8.68
C PHE A 589 17.05 -11.58 -7.18
N PHE A 590 16.01 -11.67 -6.35
CA PHE A 590 16.16 -11.91 -4.92
C PHE A 590 16.80 -13.28 -4.64
N GLY A 591 18.08 -13.30 -4.25
CA GLY A 591 18.81 -14.50 -3.84
C GLY A 591 19.51 -15.32 -4.94
N SER A 592 19.56 -14.87 -6.20
CA SER A 592 20.29 -15.61 -7.25
C SER A 592 20.58 -14.81 -8.53
N LYS A 593 21.65 -15.20 -9.25
CA LYS A 593 22.11 -14.64 -10.55
C LYS A 593 21.13 -14.93 -11.72
N GLY A 594 19.87 -14.52 -11.64
CA GLY A 594 18.93 -14.54 -12.76
C GLY A 594 19.34 -13.54 -13.86
N SER A 595 18.73 -13.60 -15.04
CA SER A 595 18.87 -12.54 -16.04
C SER A 595 17.56 -12.31 -16.77
N VAL A 596 17.23 -11.04 -17.03
CA VAL A 596 16.00 -10.64 -17.70
C VAL A 596 16.33 -9.88 -18.97
N ASP A 597 15.67 -10.26 -20.06
CA ASP A 597 15.61 -9.51 -21.32
C ASP A 597 14.25 -8.80 -21.38
N GLU A 598 14.23 -7.48 -21.38
CA GLU A 598 13.00 -6.68 -21.36
C GLU A 598 12.62 -6.29 -22.79
N ILE A 599 11.43 -6.68 -23.24
CA ILE A 599 10.96 -6.49 -24.62
C ILE A 599 9.65 -5.71 -24.58
N ASP A 600 9.67 -4.50 -25.11
CA ASP A 600 8.53 -3.61 -25.12
C ASP A 600 7.64 -3.87 -26.34
N PHE A 601 6.36 -4.13 -26.08
CA PHE A 601 5.34 -4.26 -27.11
C PHE A 601 5.18 -2.97 -27.92
N ASN A 602 5.52 -1.79 -27.41
CA ASN A 602 5.42 -0.53 -28.16
C ASN A 602 6.53 -0.33 -29.20
N THR A 603 7.50 -1.23 -29.28
CA THR A 603 8.56 -1.14 -30.29
C THR A 603 7.93 -0.98 -31.69
N PRO A 604 8.32 0.08 -32.45
CA PRO A 604 7.89 0.23 -33.84
C PRO A 604 8.25 -1.02 -34.65
N ASP A 605 7.38 -1.42 -35.58
CA ASP A 605 7.59 -2.62 -36.40
C ASP A 605 7.84 -3.91 -35.59
N PHE A 606 7.07 -4.09 -34.51
CA PHE A 606 7.15 -5.27 -33.65
C PHE A 606 6.92 -6.57 -34.44
N GLU A 607 8.01 -7.24 -34.80
CA GLU A 607 8.01 -8.53 -35.47
C GLU A 607 8.15 -9.68 -34.46
N GLN A 608 7.02 -10.33 -34.13
CA GLN A 608 6.95 -11.38 -33.10
C GLN A 608 7.95 -12.52 -33.33
N THR A 609 8.12 -12.95 -34.58
CA THR A 609 8.99 -14.08 -34.92
C THR A 609 10.44 -13.71 -34.68
N ALA A 610 10.90 -12.61 -35.27
CA ALA A 610 12.28 -12.14 -35.12
C ALA A 610 12.62 -11.86 -33.65
N THR A 611 11.67 -11.28 -32.91
CA THR A 611 11.82 -10.93 -31.50
C THR A 611 11.95 -12.17 -30.61
N VAL A 612 11.10 -13.18 -30.80
CA VAL A 612 11.20 -14.44 -30.05
C VAL A 612 12.47 -15.21 -30.42
N GLU A 613 12.85 -15.26 -31.69
CA GLU A 613 14.12 -15.87 -32.10
C GLU A 613 15.32 -15.14 -31.47
N ALA A 614 15.29 -13.81 -31.39
CA ALA A 614 16.34 -13.02 -30.76
C ALA A 614 16.44 -13.31 -29.26
N ALA A 615 15.31 -13.40 -28.56
CA ALA A 615 15.27 -13.78 -27.14
C ALA A 615 15.87 -15.17 -26.91
N ILE A 616 15.51 -16.16 -27.73
CA ILE A 616 16.07 -17.52 -27.68
C ILE A 616 17.58 -17.49 -27.94
N ARG A 617 18.04 -16.75 -28.96
CA ARG A 617 19.48 -16.60 -29.25
C ARG A 617 20.26 -15.94 -28.11
N ARG A 618 19.65 -15.00 -27.39
CA ARG A 618 20.21 -14.38 -26.17
C ARG A 618 20.16 -15.30 -24.95
N GLY A 619 19.60 -16.50 -25.09
CA GLY A 619 19.58 -17.54 -24.07
C GLY A 619 18.38 -17.48 -23.12
N ALA A 620 17.27 -16.86 -23.53
CA ALA A 620 16.03 -16.94 -22.77
C ALA A 620 15.57 -18.40 -22.61
N GLU A 621 15.21 -18.77 -21.39
CA GLU A 621 14.72 -20.11 -21.04
C GLU A 621 13.20 -20.12 -20.83
N VAL A 622 12.59 -18.95 -20.57
CA VAL A 622 11.18 -18.76 -20.28
C VAL A 622 10.74 -17.43 -20.92
N LEU A 623 9.51 -17.39 -21.43
CA LEU A 623 8.85 -16.14 -21.82
C LEU A 623 7.84 -15.74 -20.74
N MET A 624 7.87 -14.48 -20.29
CA MET A 624 6.88 -13.92 -19.39
C MET A 624 6.11 -12.83 -20.13
N LEU A 625 4.78 -12.90 -20.15
CA LEU A 625 3.89 -11.99 -20.87
C LEU A 625 3.11 -11.14 -19.87
N ALA A 626 3.32 -9.83 -19.90
CA ALA A 626 2.59 -8.86 -19.10
C ALA A 626 1.86 -7.84 -20.01
N PRO A 627 0.99 -8.24 -20.95
CA PRO A 627 0.26 -7.26 -21.74
C PRO A 627 -0.80 -6.56 -20.87
N ASP A 628 -1.10 -5.30 -21.18
CA ASP A 628 -2.40 -4.70 -20.85
C ASP A 628 -3.43 -5.05 -21.93
N ASP A 629 -4.68 -4.63 -21.75
CA ASP A 629 -5.79 -5.06 -22.61
C ASP A 629 -5.62 -4.66 -24.09
N LYS A 630 -4.89 -3.57 -24.36
CA LYS A 630 -4.58 -3.11 -25.73
C LYS A 630 -3.61 -4.03 -26.46
N PHE A 631 -2.81 -4.82 -25.73
CA PHE A 631 -1.69 -5.58 -26.28
C PHE A 631 -1.85 -7.10 -26.15
N ILE A 632 -3.04 -7.60 -25.76
CA ILE A 632 -3.35 -9.04 -25.73
C ILE A 632 -3.08 -9.70 -27.09
N ASP A 633 -3.45 -9.06 -28.20
CA ASP A 633 -3.24 -9.63 -29.55
C ASP A 633 -1.76 -9.74 -29.90
N ARG A 634 -0.93 -8.75 -29.55
CA ARG A 634 0.54 -8.85 -29.71
C ARG A 634 1.12 -9.96 -28.84
N ALA A 635 0.62 -10.13 -27.61
CA ALA A 635 1.04 -11.24 -26.76
C ALA A 635 0.67 -12.61 -27.37
N LEU A 636 -0.50 -12.74 -27.99
CA LEU A 636 -0.89 -13.98 -28.70
C LEU A 636 -0.02 -14.25 -29.93
N LEU A 637 0.42 -13.20 -30.64
CA LEU A 637 1.41 -13.33 -31.72
C LEU A 637 2.76 -13.86 -31.20
N VAL A 638 3.22 -13.39 -30.04
CA VAL A 638 4.42 -13.92 -29.35
C VAL A 638 4.23 -15.39 -28.96
N VAL A 639 3.06 -15.76 -28.42
CA VAL A 639 2.72 -17.15 -28.10
C VAL A 639 2.81 -18.05 -29.34
N ALA A 640 2.23 -17.61 -30.47
CA ALA A 640 2.29 -18.35 -31.73
C ALA A 640 3.73 -18.48 -32.25
N ALA A 641 4.50 -17.39 -32.22
CA ALA A 641 5.90 -17.35 -32.65
C ALA A 641 6.84 -18.23 -31.81
N ASN A 642 6.55 -18.40 -30.52
CA ASN A 642 7.28 -19.30 -29.64
C ASN A 642 7.18 -20.76 -30.10
N ARG A 643 6.10 -21.17 -30.80
CA ARG A 643 5.88 -22.56 -31.25
C ARG A 643 6.10 -23.58 -30.12
N ARG A 644 5.75 -23.18 -28.89
CA ARG A 644 5.93 -23.96 -27.65
C ARG A 644 7.38 -24.37 -27.33
N ARG A 645 8.38 -23.65 -27.85
CA ARG A 645 9.80 -23.93 -27.61
C ARG A 645 10.22 -23.63 -26.18
N LEU A 646 9.75 -22.51 -25.63
CA LEU A 646 9.98 -22.12 -24.24
C LEU A 646 8.69 -22.20 -23.41
N PRO A 647 8.77 -22.55 -22.11
CA PRO A 647 7.68 -22.34 -21.18
C PRO A 647 7.23 -20.87 -21.17
N MET A 648 5.93 -20.64 -21.00
CA MET A 648 5.34 -19.31 -21.01
C MET A 648 4.60 -19.04 -19.71
N LEU A 649 4.79 -17.84 -19.18
CA LEU A 649 4.16 -17.31 -17.98
C LEU A 649 3.36 -16.05 -18.34
N ALA A 650 2.30 -15.72 -17.61
CA ALA A 650 1.59 -14.46 -17.80
C ALA A 650 0.90 -13.92 -16.55
N GLY A 651 0.65 -12.61 -16.58
CA GLY A 651 -0.25 -11.91 -15.66
C GLY A 651 -1.73 -12.23 -15.89
N ASP A 652 -2.56 -11.79 -14.95
CA ASP A 652 -4.00 -12.07 -14.85
C ASP A 652 -4.83 -11.49 -16.02
N VAL A 653 -4.35 -10.47 -16.74
CA VAL A 653 -4.99 -9.98 -17.98
C VAL A 653 -5.14 -11.09 -19.02
N MET A 654 -4.20 -12.05 -19.06
CA MET A 654 -4.29 -13.20 -19.95
C MET A 654 -5.30 -14.26 -19.49
N PHE A 655 -5.87 -14.14 -18.28
CA PHE A 655 -6.96 -15.02 -17.82
C PHE A 655 -8.29 -14.59 -18.46
N SER A 656 -8.51 -15.02 -19.70
CA SER A 656 -9.69 -14.71 -20.50
C SER A 656 -10.12 -15.90 -21.37
N PRO A 657 -11.43 -16.17 -21.52
CA PRO A 657 -11.92 -17.18 -22.46
C PRO A 657 -11.44 -16.95 -23.90
N ARG A 658 -11.16 -15.68 -24.28
CA ARG A 658 -10.65 -15.31 -25.61
C ARG A 658 -9.35 -16.06 -25.95
N ILE A 659 -8.46 -16.25 -24.99
CA ILE A 659 -7.14 -16.84 -25.27
C ILE A 659 -7.22 -18.36 -25.49
N LEU A 660 -8.25 -19.03 -24.95
CA LEU A 660 -8.42 -20.49 -25.08
C LEU A 660 -8.72 -20.93 -26.53
N ASN A 661 -9.15 -20.00 -27.37
CA ASN A 661 -9.43 -20.25 -28.79
C ASN A 661 -8.16 -20.27 -29.68
N ASN A 662 -6.97 -20.09 -29.10
CA ASN A 662 -5.69 -20.06 -29.83
C ASN A 662 -5.03 -21.44 -30.02
N GLY A 663 -5.81 -22.51 -29.83
CA GLY A 663 -5.40 -23.87 -30.18
C GLY A 663 -4.18 -24.37 -29.40
N ASP A 664 -3.38 -25.23 -30.05
CA ASP A 664 -2.21 -25.85 -29.41
C ASP A 664 -1.12 -24.84 -29.03
N ALA A 665 -1.10 -23.65 -29.63
CA ALA A 665 -0.05 -22.64 -29.37
C ALA A 665 -0.09 -22.10 -27.93
N ILE A 666 -1.29 -21.91 -27.36
CA ILE A 666 -1.48 -21.40 -25.99
C ILE A 666 -1.29 -22.49 -24.93
N ALA A 667 -1.23 -23.76 -25.34
CA ALA A 667 -1.16 -24.89 -24.44
C ALA A 667 0.11 -24.87 -23.59
N GLY A 668 -0.08 -24.90 -22.26
CA GLY A 668 0.99 -24.86 -21.28
C GLY A 668 1.31 -23.46 -20.73
N LEU A 669 0.67 -22.40 -21.25
CA LEU A 669 0.75 -21.06 -20.66
C LEU A 669 0.30 -21.12 -19.20
N THR A 670 1.13 -20.59 -18.29
CA THR A 670 0.85 -20.53 -16.85
C THR A 670 0.54 -19.10 -16.43
N ILE A 671 -0.60 -18.88 -15.79
CA ILE A 671 -1.16 -17.56 -15.50
C ILE A 671 -1.33 -17.41 -13.99
N ALA A 672 -0.88 -16.29 -13.44
CA ALA A 672 -1.16 -15.95 -12.04
C ALA A 672 -2.53 -15.29 -11.90
N VAL A 673 -3.34 -15.77 -10.96
CA VAL A 673 -4.67 -15.21 -10.64
C VAL A 673 -4.90 -15.22 -9.12
N PRO A 674 -5.81 -14.39 -8.59
CA PRO A 674 -6.22 -14.47 -7.19
C PRO A 674 -6.71 -15.87 -6.83
N HIS A 675 -6.30 -16.39 -5.66
CA HIS A 675 -6.64 -17.76 -5.24
C HIS A 675 -8.14 -18.05 -5.18
N TYR A 676 -8.95 -17.02 -4.97
CA TYR A 676 -10.41 -17.08 -5.02
C TYR A 676 -10.95 -17.77 -6.28
N GLN A 677 -10.26 -17.65 -7.43
CA GLN A 677 -10.66 -18.32 -8.66
C GLN A 677 -10.86 -19.84 -8.48
N LEU A 678 -10.13 -20.47 -7.55
CA LEU A 678 -10.26 -21.90 -7.25
C LEU A 678 -11.44 -22.24 -6.36
N GLU A 679 -11.94 -21.24 -5.63
CA GLU A 679 -12.99 -21.38 -4.61
C GLU A 679 -14.38 -21.06 -5.21
N ILE A 680 -14.45 -20.24 -6.27
CA ILE A 680 -15.70 -19.70 -6.83
C ILE A 680 -16.66 -20.80 -7.23
N GLU A 681 -16.25 -21.77 -8.06
CA GLU A 681 -17.14 -22.75 -8.68
C GLU A 681 -18.01 -23.49 -7.66
N LYS A 682 -17.47 -23.74 -6.45
CA LYS A 682 -18.14 -24.48 -5.38
C LYS A 682 -18.81 -23.59 -4.33
N SER A 683 -18.68 -22.27 -4.45
CA SER A 683 -19.16 -21.31 -3.47
C SER A 683 -20.68 -21.08 -3.53
N LEU A 684 -21.27 -20.67 -2.41
CA LEU A 684 -22.65 -20.20 -2.38
C LEU A 684 -22.85 -18.98 -3.27
N PHE A 685 -21.84 -18.10 -3.32
CA PHE A 685 -21.83 -16.93 -4.18
C PHE A 685 -22.03 -17.29 -5.65
N GLN A 686 -21.35 -18.32 -6.15
CA GLN A 686 -21.52 -18.78 -7.53
C GLN A 686 -22.94 -19.25 -7.80
N ARG A 687 -23.55 -20.03 -6.90
CA ARG A 687 -24.95 -20.48 -7.07
C ARG A 687 -25.90 -19.29 -7.17
N GLN A 688 -25.82 -18.38 -6.21
CA GLN A 688 -26.66 -17.18 -6.19
C GLN A 688 -26.41 -16.26 -7.40
N SER A 689 -25.16 -16.20 -7.89
CA SER A 689 -24.82 -15.44 -9.09
C SER A 689 -25.40 -16.11 -10.35
N THR A 690 -25.37 -17.44 -10.44
CA THR A 690 -26.01 -18.19 -11.52
C THR A 690 -27.52 -17.99 -11.51
N ASP A 691 -28.15 -17.99 -10.34
CA ASP A 691 -29.60 -17.76 -10.20
C ASP A 691 -29.98 -16.34 -10.67
N LEU A 692 -29.14 -15.34 -10.36
CA LEU A 692 -29.37 -13.95 -10.76
C LEU A 692 -29.07 -13.69 -12.24
N TRP A 693 -27.91 -14.15 -12.72
CA TRP A 693 -27.36 -13.77 -14.03
C TRP A 693 -27.58 -14.82 -15.13
N GLY A 694 -27.95 -16.05 -14.78
CA GLY A 694 -28.05 -17.17 -15.72
C GLY A 694 -26.71 -17.66 -16.26
N ILE A 695 -25.58 -17.14 -15.75
CA ILE A 695 -24.22 -17.47 -16.21
C ILE A 695 -23.27 -17.68 -15.03
N SER A 696 -22.17 -18.39 -15.28
CA SER A 696 -21.08 -18.48 -14.31
C SER A 696 -20.32 -17.17 -14.21
N VAL A 697 -19.85 -16.83 -13.01
CA VAL A 697 -19.10 -15.60 -12.75
C VAL A 697 -17.64 -15.92 -12.47
N ASN A 698 -16.78 -14.91 -12.56
CA ASN A 698 -15.35 -15.07 -12.32
C ASN A 698 -14.89 -14.21 -11.14
N TRP A 699 -13.58 -14.26 -10.86
CA TRP A 699 -12.99 -13.52 -9.76
C TRP A 699 -13.18 -12.00 -9.87
N ARG A 700 -13.27 -11.40 -11.07
CA ARG A 700 -13.52 -9.95 -11.23
C ARG A 700 -14.87 -9.55 -10.66
N THR A 701 -15.90 -10.36 -10.92
CA THR A 701 -17.25 -10.16 -10.34
C THR A 701 -17.23 -10.28 -8.82
N VAL A 702 -16.51 -11.28 -8.27
CA VAL A 702 -16.36 -11.43 -6.82
C VAL A 702 -15.64 -10.24 -6.21
N LEU A 703 -14.54 -9.77 -6.81
CA LEU A 703 -13.78 -8.63 -6.26
C LEU A 703 -14.57 -7.32 -6.32
N ALA A 704 -15.38 -7.10 -7.36
CA ALA A 704 -16.27 -5.94 -7.43
C ALA A 704 -17.43 -6.02 -6.43
N TYR A 705 -17.99 -7.22 -6.21
CA TYR A 705 -18.95 -7.45 -5.14
C TYR A 705 -18.34 -7.17 -3.77
N ASP A 706 -17.15 -7.71 -3.49
CA ASP A 706 -16.41 -7.52 -2.25
C ASP A 706 -16.09 -6.03 -2.01
N ALA A 707 -15.60 -5.33 -3.04
CA ALA A 707 -15.40 -3.88 -2.98
C ALA A 707 -16.68 -3.13 -2.59
N THR A 708 -17.82 -3.52 -3.18
CA THR A 708 -19.11 -2.92 -2.84
C THR A 708 -19.54 -3.25 -1.41
N GLN A 709 -19.32 -4.49 -0.95
CA GLN A 709 -19.60 -4.88 0.44
C GLN A 709 -18.74 -4.12 1.45
N ALA A 710 -17.48 -3.81 1.13
CA ALA A 710 -16.64 -2.98 1.98
C ALA A 710 -17.22 -1.56 2.15
N LEU A 711 -17.65 -0.92 1.06
CA LEU A 711 -18.35 0.38 1.14
C LEU A 711 -19.65 0.27 1.94
N ILE A 712 -20.47 -0.76 1.71
CA ILE A 712 -21.71 -1.00 2.45
C ILE A 712 -21.44 -1.14 3.96
N THR A 713 -20.42 -1.93 4.33
CA THR A 713 -20.02 -2.15 5.73
C THR A 713 -19.58 -0.85 6.39
N ALA A 714 -18.86 0.00 5.66
CA ALA A 714 -18.43 1.30 6.15
C ALA A 714 -19.60 2.29 6.28
N LEU A 715 -20.53 2.30 5.31
CA LEU A 715 -21.75 3.10 5.33
C LEU A 715 -22.65 2.76 6.53
N GLN A 716 -22.77 1.47 6.87
CA GLN A 716 -23.53 1.01 8.04
C GLN A 716 -23.02 1.59 9.36
N GLN A 717 -21.71 1.87 9.45
CA GLN A 717 -21.10 2.41 10.66
C GLN A 717 -21.04 3.94 10.65
N SER A 718 -20.76 4.54 9.49
CA SER A 718 -20.66 6.00 9.35
C SER A 718 -20.96 6.45 7.91
N PRO A 719 -22.20 6.87 7.61
CA PRO A 719 -22.64 7.18 6.25
C PRO A 719 -22.22 8.57 5.77
N THR A 720 -20.93 8.89 5.89
CA THR A 720 -20.31 10.14 5.39
C THR A 720 -19.00 9.80 4.69
N ARG A 721 -18.54 10.62 3.74
CA ARG A 721 -17.24 10.41 3.05
C ARG A 721 -16.08 10.21 4.04
N ASN A 722 -15.97 11.09 5.04
CA ASN A 722 -14.94 10.98 6.07
C ASN A 722 -15.13 9.75 6.96
N GLY A 723 -16.38 9.43 7.30
CA GLY A 723 -16.74 8.23 8.05
C GLY A 723 -16.27 6.97 7.35
N ILE A 724 -16.66 6.78 6.09
CA ILE A 724 -16.26 5.65 5.26
C ILE A 724 -14.74 5.51 5.23
N ARG A 725 -14.02 6.59 4.92
CA ARG A 725 -12.54 6.59 4.90
C ARG A 725 -11.95 6.13 6.22
N THR A 726 -12.46 6.66 7.32
CA THR A 726 -12.00 6.32 8.67
C THR A 726 -12.27 4.87 9.00
N ILE A 727 -13.44 4.33 8.64
CA ILE A 727 -13.80 2.93 8.88
C ILE A 727 -12.93 1.97 8.07
N LEU A 728 -12.77 2.21 6.77
CA LEU A 728 -11.97 1.33 5.91
C LEU A 728 -10.48 1.30 6.27
N ALA A 729 -9.96 2.40 6.80
CA ALA A 729 -8.56 2.51 7.23
C ALA A 729 -8.28 1.85 8.59
N ARG A 730 -9.31 1.36 9.31
CA ARG A 730 -9.08 0.74 10.61
C ARG A 730 -8.37 -0.62 10.45
N PRO A 731 -7.36 -0.93 11.29
CA PRO A 731 -6.70 -2.24 11.27
C PRO A 731 -7.64 -3.43 11.53
N ASP A 732 -8.73 -3.20 12.28
CA ASP A 732 -9.75 -4.20 12.61
C ASP A 732 -10.92 -4.22 11.62
N PHE A 733 -10.86 -3.43 10.53
CA PHE A 733 -11.90 -3.42 9.51
C PHE A 733 -12.01 -4.80 8.84
N VAL A 734 -13.21 -5.37 8.88
CA VAL A 734 -13.54 -6.61 8.18
C VAL A 734 -14.88 -6.42 7.47
N ALA A 735 -14.92 -6.71 6.18
CA ALA A 735 -16.13 -6.75 5.39
C ALA A 735 -16.54 -8.20 5.09
N PRO A 736 -17.85 -8.49 5.00
CA PRO A 736 -18.30 -9.75 4.43
C PRO A 736 -17.93 -9.78 2.94
N GLY A 737 -17.20 -10.82 2.52
CA GLY A 737 -16.95 -11.08 1.11
C GLY A 737 -17.90 -12.14 0.55
N GLY A 738 -18.02 -12.23 -0.77
CA GLY A 738 -18.84 -13.22 -1.46
C GLY A 738 -18.39 -14.65 -1.14
N ILE A 739 -17.09 -14.89 -1.01
CA ILE A 739 -16.53 -16.21 -0.66
C ILE A 739 -16.21 -16.29 0.83
N ARG A 740 -15.47 -15.30 1.34
CA ARG A 740 -15.04 -15.23 2.75
C ARG A 740 -14.82 -13.77 3.17
N PRO A 741 -14.91 -13.47 4.47
CA PRO A 741 -14.57 -12.15 5.00
C PRO A 741 -13.16 -11.71 4.60
N PHE A 742 -12.94 -10.41 4.50
CA PHE A 742 -11.64 -9.84 4.14
C PHE A 742 -11.43 -8.47 4.78
N SER A 743 -10.17 -8.05 4.83
CA SER A 743 -9.71 -6.76 5.32
C SER A 743 -8.74 -6.13 4.31
N PHE A 744 -8.41 -4.87 4.53
CA PHE A 744 -7.34 -4.17 3.82
C PHE A 744 -6.10 -4.08 4.70
N SER A 745 -4.93 -4.18 4.09
CA SER A 745 -3.65 -3.88 4.74
C SER A 745 -3.51 -2.38 4.99
N THR A 746 -2.43 -1.98 5.67
CA THR A 746 -2.07 -0.57 5.83
C THR A 746 -1.74 0.13 4.51
N GLU A 747 -1.37 -0.61 3.46
CA GLU A 747 -1.20 -0.08 2.08
C GLU A 747 -2.54 0.00 1.34
N GLY A 748 -3.67 -0.33 1.99
CA GLY A 748 -5.00 -0.36 1.38
C GLY A 748 -5.29 -1.64 0.59
N ASP A 749 -4.45 -2.68 0.71
CA ASP A 749 -4.52 -3.86 -0.15
C ASP A 749 -5.25 -5.02 0.49
N ARG A 750 -6.09 -5.72 -0.27
CA ARG A 750 -6.58 -7.02 0.16
C ARG A 750 -5.45 -8.05 0.16
N GLU A 751 -5.26 -8.68 1.30
CA GLU A 751 -4.31 -9.78 1.42
C GLU A 751 -4.92 -11.11 0.99
N THR A 752 -4.40 -11.65 -0.11
CA THR A 752 -4.81 -12.98 -0.62
C THR A 752 -3.63 -13.77 -1.18
N LYS A 753 -3.84 -15.09 -1.26
CA LYS A 753 -2.91 -16.00 -1.92
C LYS A 753 -3.10 -15.87 -3.44
N ILE A 754 -2.06 -16.26 -4.18
CA ILE A 754 -2.10 -16.34 -5.63
C ILE A 754 -2.10 -17.80 -6.06
N ALA A 755 -3.02 -18.15 -6.97
CA ALA A 755 -3.05 -19.42 -7.67
C ALA A 755 -2.36 -19.30 -9.03
N LEU A 756 -1.82 -20.42 -9.52
CA LEU A 756 -1.34 -20.54 -10.90
C LEU A 756 -2.29 -21.43 -11.68
N MET A 757 -2.77 -20.92 -12.81
CA MET A 757 -3.64 -21.62 -13.75
C MET A 757 -2.86 -21.95 -15.01
N LYS A 758 -2.87 -23.21 -15.43
CA LYS A 758 -2.23 -23.67 -16.66
C LYS A 758 -3.28 -23.92 -17.73
N VAL A 759 -3.02 -23.46 -18.95
CA VAL A 759 -3.88 -23.80 -20.09
C VAL A 759 -3.59 -25.23 -20.53
N THR A 760 -4.60 -26.09 -20.48
CA THR A 760 -4.51 -27.51 -20.82
C THR A 760 -5.57 -27.93 -21.82
N PRO A 761 -5.28 -28.89 -22.71
CA PRO A 761 -6.32 -29.49 -23.55
C PRO A 761 -7.40 -30.15 -22.69
N THR A 762 -8.67 -29.96 -23.04
CA THR A 762 -9.76 -30.71 -22.43
C THR A 762 -9.68 -32.18 -22.84
N ARG A 763 -10.09 -33.10 -21.95
CA ARG A 763 -10.19 -34.52 -22.29
C ARG A 763 -11.38 -34.72 -23.23
N SER A 764 -11.12 -34.85 -24.53
CA SER A 764 -12.18 -35.18 -25.50
C SER A 764 -12.74 -36.58 -25.23
N LYS A 765 -14.07 -36.71 -25.26
CA LYS A 765 -14.77 -38.00 -25.15
C LYS A 765 -14.79 -38.77 -26.49
N THR A 766 -14.45 -38.13 -27.62
CA THR A 766 -14.47 -38.74 -28.96
C THR A 766 -13.30 -38.28 -29.84
N LYS A 767 -12.82 -39.13 -30.76
CA LYS A 767 -11.65 -38.85 -31.62
C LYS A 767 -11.87 -37.77 -32.70
N THR A 768 -13.11 -37.34 -32.92
CA THR A 768 -13.51 -36.44 -34.04
C THR A 768 -13.76 -34.98 -33.63
N GLN A 769 -13.70 -34.65 -32.34
CA GLN A 769 -13.91 -33.27 -31.87
C GLN A 769 -12.61 -32.46 -31.92
N ALA A 770 -12.70 -31.21 -32.40
CA ALA A 770 -11.61 -30.25 -32.31
C ALA A 770 -11.16 -30.10 -30.84
N LYS A 771 -9.84 -30.07 -30.60
CA LYS A 771 -9.30 -29.91 -29.25
C LYS A 771 -9.77 -28.58 -28.66
N GLN A 772 -10.40 -28.63 -27.50
CA GLN A 772 -10.71 -27.45 -26.69
C GLN A 772 -9.67 -27.31 -25.59
N TYR A 773 -9.59 -26.12 -24.99
CA TYR A 773 -8.66 -25.82 -23.91
C TYR A 773 -9.40 -25.22 -22.73
N GLU A 774 -8.87 -25.47 -21.54
CA GLU A 774 -9.39 -24.96 -20.28
C GLU A 774 -8.25 -24.49 -19.37
N PHE A 775 -8.60 -23.71 -18.35
CA PHE A 775 -7.68 -23.33 -17.29
C PHE A 775 -7.73 -24.38 -16.17
N GLN A 776 -6.61 -25.05 -15.91
CA GLN A 776 -6.48 -25.98 -14.78
C GLN A 776 -5.52 -25.46 -13.71
N PRO A 777 -5.84 -25.56 -12.42
CA PRO A 777 -4.93 -25.17 -11.36
C PRO A 777 -3.68 -26.05 -11.32
N ILE A 778 -2.52 -25.42 -11.10
CA ILE A 778 -1.28 -26.09 -10.76
C ILE A 778 -1.29 -26.40 -9.26
N LYS A 779 -1.12 -27.68 -8.92
CA LYS A 779 -1.05 -28.17 -7.53
C LYS A 779 0.23 -27.78 -6.83
#